data_AF-A0A662AXX0-F1
#
_entry.id   AF-A0A662AXX0-F1
#
_cell.length_a   1.000
_cell.length_b   1.000
_cell.length_c   1.000
_cell.angle_alpha   90.00
_cell.angle_beta   90.00
_cell.angle_gamma   90.00
#
_symmetry.space_group_name_H-M   'P 1'
#
loop_
_entity.id
_entity.type
_entity.pdbx_description
1 polymer ?
#
loop_
_entity_poly.entity_id
_entity_poly.type
_entity_poly.pdbx_seq_one_letter_code
_entity_poly.pdbx_strand_id
1 'polypeptide(L)'
;EFPTEDSRIIKILPDNQGQVWVLTGEGLYCYLGETEGLRRFLSAGGTTHSLALDPKEALLEDNSGEIWFGTFGNGVYKIDPLTFTYQHYTHNPADPESISENSINCIFQDRTGATWFGTFGAGISILNPHSNRFKLYKNNPFNQNSLASSFVWTICEAADSVLWMGTDAHGISCYDQRRGTYTHYDHNPFDPSSLSNSSIRKIYQDSRGRIWIGTDGGGLNLFNPLERSFTHFRHDPADPSSISNNSVRTVYEDRDGKIWVGTRDGLNLLQEDSMTFRPYLLGSEQEDGPPRNFIYSAIHKDQSDNLWVGTYGGGLCMLDPDEGNCINYSHDPEDPTTISDNIVFSIYEDPQERFWIGTNSGLNMFYPATGSFRRFGVNEGLANEVIYGVLPDNNNCIWLSTNLGICRFNLETFEVKNFDMNDGLQSNEFNGGSYHRGSSGKLYFGGVYGLNVFDPGTIEPVRIVPEVTLTKLEVLGKEVLIAGIDLEEEFEEHPGRIVEFEGDFYTSENVTYMEEIILDYRHRFFSVEFAALNNLQSGDLHYSYIMENLDTDWNNSGTRNYVSYTNMKAGNYLLKVVAENTDGFQSDPPMLLRIVITPPIWLSWWFILLEVLFSTAIVVMIYIYLLKSRTNRLLKHQNQQISQANEALRKSEKNLMELNATKDKFFSIISHDLKNPFSSLLSISDLMVESFNDTDKEDHKAGFKKINQSVKHLLDLLENLLTWSQSQRGRIKYDPVKFNLSSLVQENINLHRLLAEKKGIMLLSSDQDEVYAYGDRDMINSVIRNLVTNAVKFTDRDKKVEIQLKPGEKKIEVSIVDEGIGISSEQLVKLFRIDEKFKSTGTAGEKGTGLGLIICREFVEKNGGEITVQSAPGEGSVFSFTVPMAN
;
A
#
# COMPACT_ATOMS: atom_id res chain seq x y z
N GLU A 1 81.83 7.99 -2.65
CA GLU A 1 81.99 7.84 -1.19
C GLU A 1 80.71 8.34 -0.54
N PHE A 2 80.03 7.49 0.23
CA PHE A 2 78.91 7.92 1.07
C PHE A 2 79.49 8.70 2.26
N PRO A 3 78.95 9.88 2.64
CA PRO A 3 79.22 10.44 3.96
C PRO A 3 78.54 9.53 4.99
N THR A 4 79.33 8.70 5.66
CA THR A 4 78.89 7.50 6.39
C THR A 4 78.24 7.74 7.75
N GLU A 5 77.86 8.96 8.13
CA GLU A 5 77.40 9.21 9.51
C GLU A 5 75.97 9.73 9.68
N ASP A 6 75.21 10.10 8.63
CA ASP A 6 73.84 10.62 8.85
C ASP A 6 72.79 10.32 7.75
N SER A 7 73.09 9.48 6.75
CA SER A 7 72.11 9.19 5.67
C SER A 7 71.15 8.06 6.05
N ARG A 8 70.10 8.35 6.85
CA ARG A 8 69.00 7.40 7.07
C ARG A 8 68.36 7.05 5.72
N ILE A 9 68.39 5.77 5.35
CA ILE A 9 67.60 5.24 4.22
C ILE A 9 66.13 5.30 4.63
N ILE A 10 65.34 5.99 3.83
CA ILE A 10 63.89 6.18 4.04
C ILE A 10 63.12 5.07 3.32
N LYS A 11 63.46 4.81 2.05
CA LYS A 11 62.78 3.80 1.22
C LYS A 11 63.74 3.20 0.18
N ILE A 12 63.50 1.94 -0.15
CA ILE A 12 64.14 1.24 -1.27
C ILE A 12 63.02 0.75 -2.18
N LEU A 13 63.12 1.04 -3.47
CA LEU A 13 62.14 0.66 -4.49
C LEU A 13 62.89 -0.02 -5.64
N PRO A 14 62.82 -1.36 -5.78
CA PRO A 14 63.22 -2.02 -7.02
C PRO A 14 62.18 -1.70 -8.10
N ASP A 15 62.62 -1.23 -9.26
CA ASP A 15 61.73 -1.00 -10.40
C ASP A 15 61.61 -2.24 -11.31
N ASN A 16 60.63 -2.23 -12.21
CA ASN A 16 60.41 -3.34 -13.15
C ASN A 16 61.54 -3.53 -14.18
N GLN A 17 62.46 -2.57 -14.28
CA GLN A 17 63.62 -2.63 -15.16
C GLN A 17 64.85 -3.23 -14.47
N GLY A 18 64.74 -3.59 -13.18
CA GLY A 18 65.81 -4.17 -12.39
C GLY A 18 66.77 -3.14 -11.78
N GLN A 19 66.45 -1.85 -11.85
CA GLN A 19 67.18 -0.81 -11.12
C GLN A 19 66.65 -0.70 -9.69
N VAL A 20 67.47 -0.18 -8.78
CA VAL A 20 67.06 -0.01 -7.37
C VAL A 20 67.16 1.45 -6.97
N TRP A 21 66.00 2.06 -6.75
CA TRP A 21 65.87 3.44 -6.28
C TRP A 21 65.96 3.48 -4.76
N VAL A 22 66.85 4.32 -4.25
CA VAL A 22 67.11 4.48 -2.82
C VAL A 22 66.84 5.92 -2.42
N LEU A 23 65.80 6.12 -1.62
CA LEU A 23 65.48 7.40 -1.02
C LEU A 23 66.20 7.53 0.33
N THR A 24 66.87 8.66 0.50
CA THR A 24 67.56 9.03 1.74
C THR A 24 67.16 10.45 2.16
N GLY A 25 67.54 10.87 3.37
CA GLY A 25 67.42 12.28 3.78
C GLY A 25 68.18 13.27 2.86
N GLU A 26 69.17 12.81 2.11
CA GLU A 26 70.03 13.63 1.23
C GLU A 26 69.55 13.72 -0.23
N GLY A 27 68.50 12.95 -0.57
CA GLY A 27 67.91 12.89 -1.90
C GLY A 27 67.68 11.47 -2.41
N LEU A 28 67.39 11.40 -3.71
CA LEU A 28 67.06 10.17 -4.43
C LEU A 28 68.29 9.66 -5.20
N TYR A 29 68.57 8.37 -5.04
CA TYR A 29 69.66 7.67 -5.69
C TYR A 29 69.11 6.49 -6.52
N CYS A 30 69.80 6.12 -7.59
CA CYS A 30 69.51 4.92 -8.37
C CYS A 30 70.76 4.02 -8.40
N TYR A 31 70.58 2.73 -8.13
CA TYR A 31 71.61 1.70 -8.28
C TYR A 31 71.56 1.12 -9.70
N LEU A 32 72.65 1.27 -10.44
CA LEU A 32 72.78 0.88 -11.85
C LEU A 32 73.63 -0.39 -12.03
N GLY A 33 73.57 -1.31 -11.06
CA GLY A 33 74.33 -2.56 -11.06
C GLY A 33 75.74 -2.45 -10.47
N GLU A 34 76.45 -3.58 -10.45
CA GLU A 34 77.76 -3.70 -9.76
C GLU A 34 78.87 -2.83 -10.37
N THR A 35 78.77 -2.51 -11.66
CA THR A 35 79.80 -1.76 -12.40
C THR A 35 79.70 -0.24 -12.21
N GLU A 36 78.49 0.30 -12.19
CA GLU A 36 78.25 1.75 -12.05
C GLU A 36 77.91 2.17 -10.61
N GLY A 37 77.49 1.21 -9.78
CA GLY A 37 77.18 1.45 -8.39
C GLY A 37 75.97 2.36 -8.22
N LEU A 38 75.95 3.10 -7.11
CA LEU A 38 74.85 3.99 -6.76
C LEU A 38 75.11 5.41 -7.28
N ARG A 39 74.24 5.90 -8.16
CA ARG A 39 74.28 7.25 -8.71
C ARG A 39 73.26 8.12 -7.99
N ARG A 40 73.69 9.29 -7.53
CA ARG A 40 72.75 10.32 -7.05
C ARG A 40 71.98 10.88 -8.24
N PHE A 41 70.66 10.79 -8.21
CA PHE A 41 69.79 11.24 -9.29
C PHE A 41 69.28 12.66 -9.03
N LEU A 42 68.66 12.87 -7.87
CA LEU A 42 68.21 14.19 -7.43
C LEU A 42 68.81 14.50 -6.07
N SER A 43 69.41 15.68 -5.95
CA SER A 43 69.67 16.25 -4.64
C SER A 43 68.35 16.53 -3.94
N ALA A 44 68.28 16.33 -2.62
CA ALA A 44 67.20 16.91 -1.83
C ALA A 44 67.20 18.44 -2.05
N GLY A 45 66.36 18.92 -2.97
CA GLY A 45 66.15 20.33 -3.18
C GLY A 45 65.44 20.86 -1.95
N GLY A 46 66.18 21.48 -1.03
CA GLY A 46 65.59 22.19 0.11
C GLY A 46 64.72 21.34 1.03
N THR A 47 65.06 20.07 1.31
CA THR A 47 64.46 19.36 2.45
C THR A 47 64.97 20.03 3.72
N THR A 48 64.33 21.11 4.15
CA THR A 48 64.57 21.65 5.47
C THR A 48 64.27 20.54 6.47
N HIS A 49 65.24 20.26 7.34
CA HIS A 49 65.13 19.34 8.46
C HIS A 49 64.03 19.82 9.43
N SER A 50 62.76 19.63 9.08
CA SER A 50 61.70 19.62 10.08
C SER A 50 61.80 18.30 10.82
N LEU A 51 62.13 18.38 12.10
CA LEU A 51 62.28 17.29 13.07
C LEU A 51 60.99 16.48 13.33
N ALA A 52 59.95 16.61 12.51
CA ALA A 52 58.68 15.92 12.67
C ALA A 52 58.08 15.62 11.30
N LEU A 53 58.28 14.38 10.84
CA LEU A 53 57.32 13.49 10.16
C LEU A 53 58.08 12.55 9.23
N ASP A 54 57.83 11.25 9.39
CA ASP A 54 58.31 10.17 8.52
C ASP A 54 57.37 10.15 7.29
N PRO A 55 57.75 10.69 6.11
CA PRO A 55 56.89 10.65 4.93
C PRO A 55 56.82 9.19 4.52
N LYS A 56 55.76 8.50 4.95
CA LYS A 56 55.75 7.04 4.86
C LYS A 56 55.95 6.54 3.43
N GLU A 57 55.50 7.25 2.38
CA GLU A 57 55.47 6.68 1.02
C GLU A 57 55.56 7.70 -0.14
N ALA A 58 56.50 8.67 -0.12
CA ALA A 58 56.63 9.65 -1.21
C ALA A 58 57.46 9.19 -2.44
N LEU A 59 57.62 7.87 -2.66
CA LEU A 59 58.31 7.29 -3.81
C LEU A 59 57.52 6.08 -4.33
N LEU A 60 57.17 6.07 -5.62
CA LEU A 60 56.32 5.06 -6.26
C LEU A 60 56.77 4.81 -7.71
N GLU A 61 56.73 3.57 -8.18
CA GLU A 61 56.75 3.25 -9.63
C GLU A 61 55.29 3.11 -10.07
N ASP A 62 54.89 3.85 -11.11
CA ASP A 62 53.54 3.75 -11.65
C ASP A 62 53.39 2.60 -12.66
N ASN A 63 52.15 2.31 -13.06
CA ASN A 63 51.80 1.25 -14.01
C ASN A 63 52.45 1.41 -15.40
N SER A 64 52.98 2.59 -15.73
CA SER A 64 53.72 2.84 -16.98
C SER A 64 55.22 2.63 -16.84
N GLY A 65 55.71 2.38 -15.62
CA GLY A 65 57.11 2.22 -15.28
C GLY A 65 57.82 3.56 -15.02
N GLU A 66 57.10 4.67 -14.87
CA GLU A 66 57.68 5.95 -14.48
C GLU A 66 57.80 6.04 -12.95
N ILE A 67 58.86 6.69 -12.47
CA ILE A 67 59.13 6.84 -11.04
C ILE A 67 58.63 8.20 -10.56
N TRP A 68 57.68 8.17 -9.63
CA TRP A 68 57.16 9.34 -8.94
C TRP A 68 57.91 9.56 -7.63
N PHE A 69 58.43 10.77 -7.45
CA PHE A 69 59.16 11.19 -6.26
C PHE A 69 58.62 12.51 -5.71
N GLY A 70 57.97 12.45 -4.56
CA GLY A 70 57.48 13.60 -3.81
C GLY A 70 58.54 14.15 -2.86
N THR A 71 58.60 15.47 -2.75
CA THR A 71 59.56 16.17 -1.88
C THR A 71 58.85 16.98 -0.80
N PHE A 72 59.61 17.40 0.21
CA PHE A 72 59.12 18.33 1.23
C PHE A 72 59.45 19.77 0.80
N GLY A 73 58.49 20.47 0.20
CA GLY A 73 58.58 21.89 -0.14
C GLY A 73 59.02 22.19 -1.58
N ASN A 74 59.34 21.18 -2.39
CA ASN A 74 59.75 21.35 -3.78
C ASN A 74 58.91 20.51 -4.75
N GLY A 75 57.68 20.15 -4.38
CA GLY A 75 56.72 19.49 -5.25
C GLY A 75 57.06 18.04 -5.59
N VAL A 76 56.64 17.62 -6.79
CA VAL A 76 56.69 16.24 -7.28
C VAL A 76 57.55 16.14 -8.54
N TYR A 77 58.36 15.10 -8.62
CA TYR A 77 59.13 14.71 -9.79
C TYR A 77 58.52 13.45 -10.41
N LYS A 78 58.30 13.48 -11.72
CA LYS A 78 57.97 12.31 -12.52
C LYS A 78 59.17 11.97 -13.39
N ILE A 79 59.75 10.80 -13.21
CA ILE A 79 61.07 10.43 -13.72
C ILE A 79 60.92 9.26 -14.69
N ASP A 80 61.51 9.40 -15.88
CA ASP A 80 61.68 8.29 -16.81
C ASP A 80 62.97 7.52 -16.44
N PRO A 81 62.87 6.26 -15.96
CA PRO A 81 64.02 5.49 -15.50
C PRO A 81 64.95 5.04 -16.65
N LEU A 82 64.51 5.09 -17.91
CA LEU A 82 65.35 4.75 -19.07
C LEU A 82 66.22 5.93 -19.50
N THR A 83 65.62 7.11 -19.59
CA THR A 83 66.32 8.32 -20.09
C THR A 83 66.94 9.16 -18.98
N PHE A 84 66.59 8.90 -17.72
CA PHE A 84 67.01 9.71 -16.56
C PHE A 84 66.57 11.19 -16.68
N THR A 85 65.52 11.45 -17.45
CA THR A 85 64.88 12.78 -17.56
C THR A 85 63.70 12.86 -16.59
N TYR A 86 63.27 14.08 -16.25
CA TYR A 86 62.16 14.27 -15.34
C TYR A 86 61.29 15.47 -15.70
N GLN A 87 60.02 15.39 -15.30
CA GLN A 87 59.08 16.51 -15.23
C GLN A 87 58.91 16.92 -13.76
N HIS A 88 58.83 18.23 -13.52
CA HIS A 88 58.76 18.80 -12.17
C HIS A 88 57.45 19.58 -12.01
N TYR A 89 56.66 19.18 -11.04
CA TYR A 89 55.34 19.73 -10.74
C TYR A 89 55.39 20.46 -9.41
N THR A 90 55.03 21.74 -9.41
CA THR A 90 55.01 22.60 -8.23
C THR A 90 53.67 23.32 -8.09
N HIS A 91 53.28 23.61 -6.85
CA HIS A 91 52.10 24.39 -6.54
C HIS A 91 52.22 25.78 -7.17
N ASN A 92 51.21 26.15 -7.94
CA ASN A 92 51.05 27.46 -8.53
C ASN A 92 49.73 28.07 -8.05
N PRO A 93 49.76 29.09 -7.16
CA PRO A 93 48.55 29.73 -6.65
C PRO A 93 47.65 30.35 -7.72
N ALA A 94 48.17 30.61 -8.93
CA ALA A 94 47.41 31.11 -10.07
C ALA A 94 46.76 30.01 -10.93
N ASP A 95 47.08 28.74 -10.69
CA ASP A 95 46.55 27.59 -11.43
C ASP A 95 45.90 26.60 -10.46
N PRO A 96 44.55 26.57 -10.34
CA PRO A 96 43.85 25.70 -9.40
C PRO A 96 43.99 24.20 -9.74
N GLU A 97 44.40 23.85 -10.95
CA GLU A 97 44.69 22.47 -11.37
C GLU A 97 46.13 22.04 -11.04
N SER A 98 46.98 22.99 -10.62
CA SER A 98 48.30 22.64 -10.11
C SER A 98 48.20 21.86 -8.80
N ILE A 99 49.28 21.17 -8.43
CA ILE A 99 49.32 20.43 -7.16
C ILE A 99 48.98 21.36 -5.98
N SER A 100 48.16 20.87 -5.05
CA SER A 100 47.59 21.73 -4.00
C SER A 100 48.63 22.28 -3.03
N GLU A 101 49.76 21.59 -2.86
CA GLU A 101 50.92 22.07 -2.11
C GLU A 101 52.21 21.34 -2.54
N ASN A 102 53.35 22.01 -2.39
CA ASN A 102 54.70 21.50 -2.70
C ASN A 102 55.25 20.46 -1.72
N SER A 103 54.59 20.23 -0.59
CA SER A 103 55.04 19.32 0.45
C SER A 103 54.27 18.00 0.38
N ILE A 104 54.94 16.94 -0.09
CA ILE A 104 54.31 15.66 -0.46
C ILE A 104 54.66 14.58 0.56
N ASN A 105 53.64 14.04 1.22
CA ASN A 105 53.80 13.04 2.29
C ASN A 105 53.72 11.60 1.76
N CYS A 106 52.80 11.34 0.82
CA CYS A 106 52.60 10.03 0.24
C CYS A 106 52.11 10.12 -1.21
N ILE A 107 52.44 9.09 -1.98
CA ILE A 107 52.00 8.91 -3.36
C ILE A 107 51.44 7.49 -3.47
N PHE A 108 50.23 7.37 -4.00
CA PHE A 108 49.56 6.09 -4.21
C PHE A 108 48.93 6.07 -5.60
N GLN A 109 49.07 4.99 -6.35
CA GLN A 109 48.33 4.81 -7.61
C GLN A 109 47.26 3.76 -7.40
N ASP A 110 46.02 4.08 -7.79
CA ASP A 110 44.92 3.14 -7.72
C ASP A 110 44.88 2.19 -8.92
N ARG A 111 43.94 1.24 -8.86
CA ARG A 111 43.70 0.22 -9.89
C ARG A 111 43.19 0.78 -11.22
N THR A 112 42.70 2.02 -11.26
CA THR A 112 42.33 2.72 -12.50
C THR A 112 43.53 3.41 -13.15
N GLY A 113 44.67 3.49 -12.45
CA GLY A 113 45.87 4.18 -12.89
C GLY A 113 45.94 5.64 -12.44
N ALA A 114 44.96 6.13 -11.68
CA ALA A 114 45.02 7.48 -11.14
C ALA A 114 45.98 7.57 -9.96
N THR A 115 46.75 8.66 -9.93
CA THR A 115 47.80 8.89 -8.93
C THR A 115 47.35 9.91 -7.90
N TRP A 116 47.34 9.51 -6.64
CA TRP A 116 46.91 10.26 -5.48
C TRP A 116 48.14 10.79 -4.75
N PHE A 117 48.20 12.10 -4.54
CA PHE A 117 49.26 12.80 -3.82
C PHE A 117 48.70 13.35 -2.50
N GLY A 118 49.11 12.73 -1.39
CA GLY A 118 48.81 13.25 -0.06
C GLY A 118 49.75 14.41 0.27
N THR A 119 49.22 15.62 0.42
CA THR A 119 50.00 16.82 0.70
C THR A 119 50.03 17.14 2.20
N PHE A 120 51.00 17.95 2.63
CA PHE A 120 51.07 18.44 4.00
C PHE A 120 50.18 19.69 4.17
N GLY A 121 49.00 19.51 4.76
CA GLY A 121 48.11 20.62 5.15
C GLY A 121 47.12 21.10 4.07
N ALA A 122 47.28 20.68 2.80
CA ALA A 122 46.41 21.06 1.68
C ALA A 122 45.58 19.88 1.13
N GLY A 123 45.41 18.81 1.92
CA GLY A 123 44.59 17.65 1.55
C GLY A 123 45.24 16.76 0.48
N ILE A 124 44.46 16.38 -0.53
CA ILE A 124 44.82 15.39 -1.55
C ILE A 124 44.75 16.05 -2.93
N SER A 125 45.80 15.85 -3.75
CA SER A 125 45.75 16.12 -5.19
C SER A 125 45.62 14.80 -5.95
N ILE A 126 44.79 14.75 -6.98
CA ILE A 126 44.55 13.53 -7.78
C ILE A 126 44.91 13.83 -9.23
N LEU A 127 45.80 13.02 -9.80
CA LEU A 127 46.11 13.03 -11.23
C LEU A 127 45.44 11.84 -11.88
N ASN A 128 44.37 12.10 -12.63
CA ASN A 128 43.73 11.10 -13.46
C ASN A 128 44.41 11.08 -14.84
N PRO A 129 45.03 9.96 -15.28
CA PRO A 129 45.68 9.88 -16.60
C PRO A 129 44.70 10.06 -17.76
N HIS A 130 43.39 9.90 -17.51
CA HIS A 130 42.33 10.03 -18.51
C HIS A 130 41.65 11.40 -18.52
N SER A 131 41.89 12.28 -17.54
CA SER A 131 41.20 13.58 -17.41
C SER A 131 41.87 14.72 -18.18
N ASN A 132 42.95 14.46 -18.92
CA ASN A 132 43.67 15.50 -19.67
C ASN A 132 43.77 15.12 -21.16
N ARG A 133 42.60 14.86 -21.76
CA ARG A 133 42.48 14.46 -23.18
C ARG A 133 42.81 15.62 -24.11
N PHE A 134 42.67 16.84 -23.61
CA PHE A 134 42.83 18.07 -24.36
C PHE A 134 44.05 18.84 -23.85
N LYS A 135 45.06 19.01 -24.71
CA LYS A 135 46.23 19.82 -24.34
C LYS A 135 45.80 21.27 -24.15
N LEU A 136 46.25 21.90 -23.08
CA LEU A 136 45.81 23.22 -22.67
C LEU A 136 46.97 24.21 -22.56
N TYR A 137 46.86 25.34 -23.27
CA TYR A 137 47.71 26.51 -23.11
C TYR A 137 47.00 27.57 -22.26
N LYS A 138 47.63 28.01 -21.17
CA LYS A 138 47.09 29.02 -20.23
C LYS A 138 48.05 30.20 -20.08
N ASN A 139 47.52 31.33 -19.61
CA ASN A 139 48.33 32.44 -19.11
C ASN A 139 48.90 32.04 -17.74
N ASN A 140 50.19 32.29 -17.54
CA ASN A 140 50.82 32.21 -16.24
C ASN A 140 51.40 33.60 -15.89
N PRO A 141 50.81 34.34 -14.95
CA PRO A 141 51.24 35.70 -14.62
C PRO A 141 52.66 35.76 -14.04
N PHE A 142 53.21 34.62 -13.60
CA PHE A 142 54.58 34.51 -13.07
C PHE A 142 55.59 34.00 -14.11
N ASN A 143 55.15 33.64 -15.32
CA ASN A 143 56.00 33.18 -16.40
C ASN A 143 55.72 33.94 -17.70
N GLN A 144 56.64 34.82 -18.08
CA GLN A 144 56.55 35.59 -19.34
C GLN A 144 56.56 34.72 -20.59
N ASN A 145 57.01 33.47 -20.51
CA ASN A 145 56.95 32.50 -21.60
C ASN A 145 55.62 31.71 -21.57
N SER A 146 54.49 32.41 -21.50
CA SER A 146 53.13 31.85 -21.49
C SER A 146 52.18 32.74 -22.30
N LEU A 147 50.89 32.39 -22.40
CA LEU A 147 49.90 33.27 -23.03
C LEU A 147 49.86 34.64 -22.33
N ALA A 148 49.62 35.73 -23.07
CA ALA A 148 49.54 37.08 -22.48
C ALA A 148 48.24 37.31 -21.70
N SER A 149 47.17 36.61 -22.06
CA SER A 149 45.87 36.65 -21.42
C SER A 149 45.19 35.29 -21.55
N SER A 150 44.32 34.94 -20.61
CA SER A 150 43.53 33.72 -20.67
C SER A 150 42.35 33.82 -21.65
N PHE A 151 41.89 35.03 -21.98
CA PHE A 151 40.78 35.22 -22.93
C PHE A 151 41.28 35.16 -24.37
N VAL A 152 41.11 34.01 -25.02
CA VAL A 152 41.52 33.77 -26.41
C VAL A 152 40.32 33.94 -27.33
N TRP A 153 40.39 34.89 -28.25
CA TRP A 153 39.30 35.25 -29.18
C TRP A 153 39.49 34.75 -30.61
N THR A 154 40.73 34.48 -31.00
CA THR A 154 41.05 33.99 -32.35
C THR A 154 42.34 33.21 -32.33
N ILE A 155 42.42 32.18 -33.17
CA ILE A 155 43.60 31.36 -33.36
C ILE A 155 43.90 31.25 -34.85
N CYS A 156 45.18 31.25 -35.22
CA CYS A 156 45.65 30.93 -36.56
C CYS A 156 46.96 30.14 -36.44
N GLU A 157 46.99 28.91 -36.96
CA GLU A 157 48.25 28.20 -37.18
C GLU A 157 48.83 28.69 -38.52
N ALA A 158 49.90 29.47 -38.46
CA ALA A 158 50.58 29.95 -39.67
C ALA A 158 51.45 28.84 -40.29
N ALA A 159 51.77 28.98 -41.57
CA ALA A 159 52.54 28.00 -42.36
C ALA A 159 53.94 27.68 -41.80
N ASP A 160 54.50 28.55 -40.96
CA ASP A 160 55.78 28.35 -40.25
C ASP A 160 55.65 27.52 -38.96
N SER A 161 54.44 26.99 -38.68
CA SER A 161 54.07 26.31 -37.44
C SER A 161 54.04 27.21 -36.19
N VAL A 162 54.04 28.54 -36.37
CA VAL A 162 53.80 29.49 -35.29
C VAL A 162 52.31 29.62 -35.06
N LEU A 163 51.90 29.46 -33.81
CA LEU A 163 50.51 29.62 -33.40
C LEU A 163 50.28 31.07 -33.00
N TRP A 164 49.42 31.77 -33.74
CA TRP A 164 49.02 33.14 -33.47
C TRP A 164 47.71 33.14 -32.70
N MET A 165 47.70 33.77 -31.52
CA MET A 165 46.55 33.80 -30.61
C MET A 165 46.22 35.24 -30.28
N GLY A 166 45.03 35.68 -30.64
CA GLY A 166 44.53 37.01 -30.32
C GLY A 166 43.78 37.03 -28.99
N THR A 167 44.03 38.06 -28.18
CA THR A 167 43.43 38.24 -26.86
C THR A 167 42.54 39.48 -26.80
N ASP A 168 41.77 39.63 -25.73
CA ASP A 168 40.85 40.77 -25.58
C ASP A 168 41.54 42.10 -25.21
N ALA A 169 42.63 42.04 -24.45
CA ALA A 169 43.24 43.22 -23.83
C ALA A 169 44.77 43.30 -23.95
N HIS A 170 45.45 42.22 -24.36
CA HIS A 170 46.92 42.15 -24.40
C HIS A 170 47.43 41.78 -25.80
N GLY A 171 46.70 42.18 -26.83
CA GLY A 171 47.10 42.00 -28.22
C GLY A 171 47.24 40.53 -28.60
N ILE A 172 48.39 40.19 -29.17
CA ILE A 172 48.68 38.90 -29.79
C ILE A 172 49.77 38.16 -29.02
N SER A 173 49.55 36.87 -28.79
CA SER A 173 50.56 35.90 -28.37
C SER A 173 50.93 34.98 -29.53
N CYS A 174 52.19 34.98 -29.94
CA CYS A 174 52.74 34.08 -30.94
C CYS A 174 53.57 32.99 -30.26
N TYR A 175 53.19 31.73 -30.42
CA TYR A 175 53.88 30.58 -29.84
C TYR A 175 54.62 29.78 -30.92
N ASP A 176 55.94 29.79 -30.84
CA ASP A 176 56.79 28.91 -31.65
C ASP A 176 56.78 27.52 -31.03
N GLN A 177 56.04 26.59 -31.64
CA GLN A 177 55.88 25.23 -31.14
C GLN A 177 57.20 24.43 -31.15
N ARG A 178 58.17 24.79 -32.00
CA ARG A 178 59.46 24.09 -32.12
C ARG A 178 60.43 24.50 -31.05
N ARG A 179 60.44 25.80 -30.70
CA ARG A 179 61.31 26.37 -29.66
C ARG A 179 60.67 26.38 -28.28
N GLY A 180 59.35 26.25 -28.21
CA GLY A 180 58.60 26.36 -26.96
C GLY A 180 58.61 27.78 -26.39
N THR A 181 58.69 28.80 -27.24
CA THR A 181 58.83 30.21 -26.83
C THR A 181 57.67 31.08 -27.30
N TYR A 182 57.24 32.01 -26.45
CA TYR A 182 56.23 33.02 -26.75
C TYR A 182 56.86 34.35 -27.17
N THR A 183 56.20 35.05 -28.08
CA THR A 183 56.46 36.46 -28.43
C THR A 183 55.14 37.21 -28.39
N HIS A 184 55.14 38.44 -27.86
CA HIS A 184 53.93 39.23 -27.69
C HIS A 184 53.98 40.51 -28.51
N TYR A 185 52.84 40.87 -29.12
CA TYR A 185 52.64 42.13 -29.83
C TYR A 185 51.40 42.83 -29.29
N ASP A 186 51.55 44.06 -28.82
CA ASP A 186 50.47 44.83 -28.23
C ASP A 186 50.41 46.25 -28.81
N HIS A 187 49.31 46.96 -28.57
CA HIS A 187 49.14 48.35 -28.94
C HIS A 187 50.04 49.24 -28.09
N ASN A 188 50.85 50.05 -28.75
CA ASN A 188 51.63 51.11 -28.13
C ASN A 188 51.21 52.47 -28.69
N PRO A 189 50.57 53.35 -27.90
CA PRO A 189 50.10 54.65 -28.38
C PRO A 189 51.23 55.59 -28.81
N PHE A 190 52.48 55.29 -28.45
CA PHE A 190 53.66 56.06 -28.83
C PHE A 190 54.40 55.51 -30.05
N ASP A 191 53.98 54.35 -30.58
CA ASP A 191 54.58 53.72 -31.76
C ASP A 191 53.49 53.47 -32.82
N PRO A 192 53.42 54.29 -33.88
CA PRO A 192 52.41 54.14 -34.93
C PRO A 192 52.58 52.87 -35.75
N SER A 193 53.73 52.19 -35.66
CA SER A 193 54.00 50.92 -36.33
C SER A 193 53.61 49.70 -35.49
N SER A 194 53.20 49.91 -34.23
CA SER A 194 52.65 48.87 -33.35
C SER A 194 51.22 48.49 -33.75
N LEU A 195 50.63 47.52 -33.06
CA LEU A 195 49.27 47.08 -33.31
C LEU A 195 48.27 48.23 -33.12
N SER A 196 47.26 48.37 -33.97
CA SER A 196 46.34 49.52 -33.90
C SER A 196 45.45 49.57 -32.65
N ASN A 197 45.18 48.41 -32.04
CA ASN A 197 44.39 48.22 -30.82
C ASN A 197 44.69 46.83 -30.22
N SER A 198 44.65 46.71 -28.89
CA SER A 198 44.94 45.47 -28.15
C SER A 198 43.83 44.42 -28.22
N SER A 199 42.60 44.80 -28.60
CA SER A 199 41.46 43.87 -28.64
C SER A 199 41.37 43.17 -30.00
N ILE A 200 41.78 41.91 -30.04
CA ILE A 200 41.93 41.14 -31.27
C ILE A 200 40.72 40.22 -31.47
N ARG A 201 40.10 40.31 -32.65
CA ARG A 201 38.90 39.53 -33.00
C ARG A 201 39.13 38.51 -34.10
N LYS A 202 40.11 38.76 -34.99
CA LYS A 202 40.49 37.79 -36.03
C LYS A 202 41.97 37.87 -36.32
N ILE A 203 42.59 36.71 -36.48
CA ILE A 203 43.89 36.55 -37.14
C ILE A 203 43.68 35.58 -38.29
N TYR A 204 44.18 35.93 -39.47
CA TYR A 204 44.06 35.12 -40.67
C TYR A 204 45.34 35.20 -41.49
N GLN A 205 45.86 34.06 -41.94
CA GLN A 205 46.93 34.01 -42.92
C GLN A 205 46.34 33.70 -44.29
N ASP A 206 46.61 34.56 -45.27
CA ASP A 206 46.22 34.30 -46.66
C ASP A 206 47.18 33.34 -47.37
N SER A 207 46.79 32.87 -48.54
CA SER A 207 47.53 31.94 -49.40
C SER A 207 48.91 32.48 -49.83
N ARG A 208 49.11 33.80 -49.73
CA ARG A 208 50.37 34.50 -50.03
C ARG A 208 51.28 34.62 -48.81
N GLY A 209 50.83 34.12 -47.65
CA GLY A 209 51.55 34.13 -46.40
C GLY A 209 51.42 35.43 -45.61
N ARG A 210 50.58 36.39 -46.04
CA ARG A 210 50.34 37.64 -45.30
C ARG A 210 49.45 37.36 -44.11
N ILE A 211 49.77 38.00 -42.98
CA ILE A 211 48.98 37.86 -41.75
C ILE A 211 48.14 39.12 -41.55
N TRP A 212 46.83 38.91 -41.57
CA TRP A 212 45.79 39.92 -41.38
C TRP A 212 45.24 39.82 -39.97
N ILE A 213 45.13 40.97 -39.29
CA ILE A 213 44.66 41.06 -37.91
C ILE A 213 43.50 42.05 -37.81
N GLY A 214 42.30 41.53 -37.55
CA GLY A 214 41.12 42.32 -37.25
C GLY A 214 41.04 42.69 -35.78
N THR A 215 40.81 43.96 -35.48
CA THR A 215 40.71 44.48 -34.12
C THR A 215 39.32 45.06 -33.82
N ASP A 216 38.94 45.12 -32.55
CA ASP A 216 37.71 45.75 -32.10
C ASP A 216 37.91 47.26 -31.89
N GLY A 217 37.72 48.05 -32.95
CA GLY A 217 37.79 49.51 -32.91
C GLY A 217 39.10 50.11 -33.43
N GLY A 218 40.10 49.29 -33.76
CA GLY A 218 41.35 49.73 -34.39
C GLY A 218 41.43 49.49 -35.91
N GLY A 219 40.41 48.86 -36.50
CA GLY A 219 40.40 48.48 -37.91
C GLY A 219 41.15 47.18 -38.22
N LEU A 220 41.58 47.05 -39.47
CA LEU A 220 42.34 45.90 -39.97
C LEU A 220 43.84 46.23 -39.97
N ASN A 221 44.67 45.28 -39.56
CA ASN A 221 46.12 45.41 -39.57
C ASN A 221 46.72 44.36 -40.50
N LEU A 222 47.76 44.74 -41.23
CA LEU A 222 48.60 43.84 -42.01
C LEU A 222 49.99 43.78 -41.38
N PHE A 223 50.42 42.58 -40.96
CA PHE A 223 51.70 42.38 -40.30
C PHE A 223 52.85 42.24 -41.31
N ASN A 224 53.92 42.98 -41.08
CA ASN A 224 55.18 42.86 -41.79
C ASN A 224 56.19 42.06 -40.94
N PRO A 225 56.50 40.80 -41.30
CA PRO A 225 57.39 39.96 -40.50
C PRO A 225 58.85 40.42 -40.48
N LEU A 226 59.31 41.16 -41.50
CA LEU A 226 60.70 41.63 -41.60
C LEU A 226 60.98 42.76 -40.61
N GLU A 227 60.06 43.72 -40.53
CA GLU A 227 60.17 44.90 -39.68
C GLU A 227 59.50 44.71 -38.32
N ARG A 228 58.69 43.65 -38.15
CA ARG A 228 57.81 43.41 -37.00
C ARG A 228 56.85 44.59 -36.75
N SER A 229 56.38 45.20 -37.84
CA SER A 229 55.51 46.37 -37.87
C SER A 229 54.12 46.03 -38.42
N PHE A 230 53.15 46.91 -38.21
CA PHE A 230 51.77 46.75 -38.64
C PHE A 230 51.35 47.94 -39.52
N THR A 231 50.77 47.65 -40.69
CA THR A 231 50.09 48.63 -41.53
C THR A 231 48.61 48.66 -41.18
N HIS A 232 48.04 49.83 -40.90
CA HIS A 232 46.66 49.95 -40.42
C HIS A 232 45.72 50.42 -41.55
N PHE A 233 44.58 49.75 -41.68
CA PHE A 233 43.45 50.16 -42.50
C PHE A 233 42.29 50.50 -41.57
N ARG A 234 41.82 51.75 -41.60
CA ARG A 234 40.76 52.27 -40.74
C ARG A 234 39.61 52.80 -41.57
N HIS A 235 38.42 52.78 -40.98
CA HIS A 235 37.24 53.42 -41.54
C HIS A 235 37.43 54.93 -41.56
N ASP A 236 37.24 55.53 -42.73
CA ASP A 236 37.17 56.97 -42.94
C ASP A 236 35.84 57.31 -43.64
N PRO A 237 34.90 58.01 -42.97
CA PRO A 237 33.63 58.41 -43.57
C PRO A 237 33.77 59.29 -44.82
N ALA A 238 34.93 59.94 -45.03
CA ALA A 238 35.19 60.76 -46.21
C ALA A 238 35.74 59.94 -47.40
N ASP A 239 36.19 58.70 -47.17
CA ASP A 239 36.76 57.83 -48.18
C ASP A 239 35.89 56.57 -48.37
N PRO A 240 35.10 56.48 -49.46
CA PRO A 240 34.25 55.32 -49.74
C PRO A 240 35.06 54.07 -50.08
N SER A 241 36.38 54.18 -50.28
CA SER A 241 37.29 53.06 -50.52
C SER A 241 37.98 52.55 -49.24
N SER A 242 37.62 53.09 -48.08
CA SER A 242 38.04 52.60 -46.76
C SER A 242 37.17 51.42 -46.30
N ILE A 243 37.61 50.70 -45.27
CA ILE A 243 36.76 49.66 -44.64
C ILE A 243 35.49 50.29 -44.05
N SER A 244 34.38 49.55 -44.05
CA SER A 244 33.09 50.07 -43.61
C SER A 244 32.99 50.33 -42.09
N ASN A 245 33.80 49.65 -41.26
CA ASN A 245 33.80 49.85 -39.81
C ASN A 245 35.14 49.44 -39.18
N ASN A 246 35.53 50.10 -38.08
CA ASN A 246 36.78 49.80 -37.35
C ASN A 246 36.69 48.55 -36.44
N SER A 247 35.52 47.95 -36.23
CA SER A 247 35.36 46.68 -35.52
C SER A 247 35.34 45.55 -36.53
N VAL A 248 36.52 45.04 -36.86
CA VAL A 248 36.72 43.94 -37.81
C VAL A 248 36.55 42.62 -37.08
N ARG A 249 35.67 41.76 -37.58
CA ARG A 249 35.24 40.54 -36.89
C ARG A 249 35.71 39.28 -37.60
N THR A 250 35.88 39.33 -38.91
CA THR A 250 36.43 38.21 -39.68
C THR A 250 37.15 38.67 -40.93
N VAL A 251 38.05 37.81 -41.40
CA VAL A 251 38.81 37.91 -42.63
C VAL A 251 38.79 36.52 -43.24
N TYR A 252 38.47 36.44 -44.52
CA TYR A 252 38.32 35.19 -45.26
C TYR A 252 38.89 35.38 -46.67
N GLU A 253 39.68 34.42 -47.12
CA GLU A 253 40.10 34.32 -48.53
C GLU A 253 39.20 33.32 -49.25
N ASP A 254 38.61 33.73 -50.36
CA ASP A 254 37.86 32.82 -51.22
C ASP A 254 38.78 31.99 -52.12
N ARG A 255 38.20 31.04 -52.86
CA ARG A 255 38.95 30.12 -53.72
C ARG A 255 39.65 30.81 -54.90
N ASP A 256 39.25 32.05 -55.23
CA ASP A 256 39.89 32.87 -56.27
C ASP A 256 41.02 33.75 -55.71
N GLY A 257 41.28 33.65 -54.40
CA GLY A 257 42.28 34.46 -53.71
C GLY A 257 41.82 35.89 -53.41
N LYS A 258 40.51 36.17 -53.44
CA LYS A 258 39.97 37.47 -53.02
C LYS A 258 39.79 37.48 -51.50
N ILE A 259 40.14 38.61 -50.88
CA ILE A 259 40.03 38.78 -49.43
C ILE A 259 38.74 39.53 -49.08
N TRP A 260 37.90 38.87 -48.30
CA TRP A 260 36.66 39.38 -47.73
C TRP A 260 36.87 39.73 -46.25
N VAL A 261 36.42 40.93 -45.86
CA VAL A 261 36.56 41.45 -44.50
C VAL A 261 35.18 41.79 -43.95
N GLY A 262 34.74 41.00 -42.98
CA GLY A 262 33.49 41.22 -42.25
C GLY A 262 33.70 42.12 -41.05
N THR A 263 32.84 43.13 -40.90
CA THR A 263 32.87 44.10 -39.79
C THR A 263 31.54 44.15 -39.06
N ARG A 264 31.47 44.88 -37.93
CA ARG A 264 30.19 45.14 -37.25
C ARG A 264 29.17 45.91 -38.10
N ASP A 265 29.62 46.57 -39.15
CA ASP A 265 28.76 47.35 -40.02
C ASP A 265 29.26 47.27 -41.47
N GLY A 266 29.21 46.06 -42.05
CA GLY A 266 29.41 45.82 -43.46
C GLY A 266 30.37 44.69 -43.80
N LEU A 267 30.21 44.16 -45.01
CA LEU A 267 31.13 43.24 -45.66
C LEU A 267 32.02 44.06 -46.61
N ASN A 268 33.31 43.76 -46.71
CA ASN A 268 34.25 44.52 -47.53
C ASN A 268 35.06 43.57 -48.41
N LEU A 269 35.27 43.93 -49.67
CA LEU A 269 36.14 43.21 -50.59
C LEU A 269 37.43 44.01 -50.83
N LEU A 270 38.58 43.40 -50.55
CA LEU A 270 39.89 43.98 -50.81
C LEU A 270 40.14 44.08 -52.32
N GLN A 271 40.44 45.29 -52.79
CA GLN A 271 40.96 45.58 -54.11
C GLN A 271 42.49 45.51 -54.06
N GLU A 272 43.02 44.36 -54.46
CA GLU A 272 44.43 44.01 -54.25
C GLU A 272 45.42 44.98 -54.92
N ASP A 273 45.09 45.52 -56.10
CA ASP A 273 45.98 46.42 -56.85
C ASP A 273 46.22 47.76 -56.14
N SER A 274 45.20 48.26 -55.42
CA SER A 274 45.22 49.56 -54.75
C SER A 274 45.31 49.45 -53.23
N MET A 275 45.19 48.24 -52.66
CA MET A 275 45.05 48.01 -51.22
C MET A 275 43.91 48.85 -50.59
N THR A 276 42.81 49.00 -51.34
CA THR A 276 41.58 49.68 -50.91
C THR A 276 40.43 48.68 -50.79
N PHE A 277 39.28 49.09 -50.29
CA PHE A 277 38.14 48.23 -49.99
C PHE A 277 36.88 48.68 -50.72
N ARG A 278 36.13 47.73 -51.27
CA ARG A 278 34.76 47.95 -51.73
C ARG A 278 33.79 47.47 -50.64
N PRO A 279 33.06 48.37 -49.96
CA PRO A 279 32.07 47.99 -48.96
C PRO A 279 30.74 47.55 -49.61
N TYR A 280 30.17 46.46 -49.09
CA TYR A 280 28.83 45.94 -49.36
C TYR A 280 27.97 46.18 -48.10
N LEU A 281 27.00 47.08 -48.22
CA LEU A 281 26.22 47.62 -47.11
C LEU A 281 24.73 47.64 -47.43
N LEU A 282 23.91 47.27 -46.45
CA LEU A 282 22.47 47.50 -46.52
C LEU A 282 22.18 49.01 -46.58
N GLY A 283 21.42 49.43 -47.59
CA GLY A 283 21.09 50.85 -47.83
C GLY A 283 22.18 51.65 -48.55
N SER A 284 23.18 50.98 -49.14
CA SER A 284 24.06 51.60 -50.15
C SER A 284 23.26 51.97 -51.40
N GLU A 285 23.78 52.87 -52.25
CA GLU A 285 23.12 53.21 -53.53
C GLU A 285 22.90 52.01 -54.46
N GLN A 286 23.68 50.94 -54.29
CA GLN A 286 23.60 49.70 -55.07
C GLN A 286 22.76 48.61 -54.40
N GLU A 287 22.41 48.74 -53.11
CA GLU A 287 21.71 47.74 -52.29
C GLU A 287 22.25 46.29 -52.42
N ASP A 288 23.54 46.14 -52.70
CA ASP A 288 24.24 44.87 -52.95
C ASP A 288 24.74 44.18 -51.67
N GLY A 289 24.25 44.61 -50.50
CA GLY A 289 24.71 44.17 -49.19
C GLY A 289 23.89 43.02 -48.58
N PRO A 290 24.44 42.36 -47.55
CA PRO A 290 23.69 41.39 -46.74
C PRO A 290 22.51 42.06 -46.01
N PRO A 291 21.48 41.29 -45.61
CA PRO A 291 20.24 41.82 -44.99
C PRO A 291 20.48 42.47 -43.62
N ARG A 292 21.66 42.23 -43.02
CA ARG A 292 22.17 42.92 -41.85
C ARG A 292 23.67 43.16 -42.05
N ASN A 293 24.14 44.33 -41.64
CA ASN A 293 25.54 44.72 -41.83
C ASN A 293 26.51 44.04 -40.86
N PHE A 294 26.06 43.58 -39.69
CA PHE A 294 26.96 42.94 -38.72
C PHE A 294 27.31 41.53 -39.18
N ILE A 295 28.52 41.38 -39.73
CA ILE A 295 29.12 40.10 -40.09
C ILE A 295 30.02 39.63 -38.95
N TYR A 296 29.71 38.46 -38.37
CA TYR A 296 30.45 37.93 -37.22
C TYR A 296 31.69 37.14 -37.66
N SER A 297 31.56 35.84 -37.95
CA SER A 297 32.69 35.02 -38.46
C SER A 297 32.41 34.16 -39.67
N ALA A 298 31.13 34.00 -40.03
CA ALA A 298 30.67 33.11 -41.08
C ALA A 298 30.74 33.77 -42.47
N ILE A 299 31.81 33.50 -43.21
CA ILE A 299 31.92 33.81 -44.65
C ILE A 299 32.46 32.55 -45.33
N HIS A 300 31.81 32.06 -46.37
CA HIS A 300 32.23 30.87 -47.11
C HIS A 300 31.82 30.94 -48.58
N LYS A 301 32.74 30.63 -49.49
CA LYS A 301 32.43 30.50 -50.92
C LYS A 301 32.25 29.02 -51.29
N ASP A 302 31.06 28.68 -51.78
CA ASP A 302 30.67 27.30 -52.11
C ASP A 302 31.26 26.80 -53.44
N GLN A 303 30.96 25.56 -53.82
CA GLN A 303 31.41 24.98 -55.10
C GLN A 303 30.74 25.59 -56.35
N SER A 304 29.60 26.26 -56.18
CA SER A 304 28.83 26.91 -57.25
C SER A 304 29.13 28.41 -57.37
N ASP A 305 30.25 28.86 -56.78
CA ASP A 305 30.70 30.25 -56.72
C ASP A 305 29.83 31.24 -55.93
N ASN A 306 28.85 30.76 -55.15
CA ASN A 306 28.05 31.65 -54.30
C ASN A 306 28.78 31.99 -53.00
N LEU A 307 28.66 33.26 -52.57
CA LEU A 307 29.21 33.72 -51.30
C LEU A 307 28.16 33.62 -50.19
N TRP A 308 28.37 32.71 -49.26
CA TRP A 308 27.53 32.55 -48.08
C TRP A 308 28.03 33.41 -46.93
N VAL A 309 27.14 34.22 -46.37
CA VAL A 309 27.44 35.18 -45.31
C VAL A 309 26.46 34.98 -44.16
N GLY A 310 26.99 34.60 -43.00
CA GLY A 310 26.25 34.58 -41.75
C GLY A 310 26.26 35.94 -41.08
N THR A 311 25.08 36.43 -40.71
CA THR A 311 24.91 37.73 -40.07
C THR A 311 24.58 37.59 -38.59
N TYR A 312 24.88 38.62 -37.80
CA TYR A 312 24.44 38.71 -36.41
C TYR A 312 23.02 39.33 -36.36
N GLY A 313 22.00 38.47 -36.37
CA GLY A 313 20.59 38.86 -36.23
C GLY A 313 19.80 38.99 -37.55
N GLY A 314 20.39 38.64 -38.69
CA GLY A 314 19.71 38.63 -40.00
C GLY A 314 19.55 37.24 -40.63
N GLY A 315 20.14 36.20 -40.04
CA GLY A 315 20.18 34.86 -40.59
C GLY A 315 21.36 34.62 -41.54
N LEU A 316 21.18 33.64 -42.42
CA LEU A 316 22.16 33.26 -43.44
C LEU A 316 21.76 33.89 -44.78
N CYS A 317 22.66 34.63 -45.42
CA CYS A 317 22.47 35.14 -46.78
C CYS A 317 23.38 34.42 -47.76
N MET A 318 22.85 34.06 -48.91
CA MET A 318 23.61 33.69 -50.10
C MET A 318 23.67 34.92 -51.00
N LEU A 319 24.86 35.48 -51.18
CA LEU A 319 25.12 36.70 -51.95
C LEU A 319 25.83 36.34 -53.26
N ASP A 320 25.31 36.88 -54.37
CA ASP A 320 26.05 36.99 -55.62
C ASP A 320 26.86 38.30 -55.60
N PRO A 321 28.20 38.23 -55.51
CA PRO A 321 29.04 39.42 -55.40
C PRO A 321 29.13 40.25 -56.70
N ASP A 322 28.78 39.67 -57.85
CA ASP A 322 28.86 40.34 -59.16
C ASP A 322 27.50 40.94 -59.55
N GLU A 323 26.39 40.23 -59.28
CA GLU A 323 25.03 40.69 -59.58
C GLU A 323 24.35 41.45 -58.42
N GLY A 324 24.85 41.32 -57.19
CA GLY A 324 24.30 41.96 -55.99
C GLY A 324 23.02 41.31 -55.45
N ASN A 325 22.59 40.18 -56.01
CA ASN A 325 21.41 39.45 -55.56
C ASN A 325 21.70 38.71 -54.23
N CYS A 326 20.93 38.96 -53.17
CA CYS A 326 20.99 38.19 -51.92
C CYS A 326 19.70 37.38 -51.69
N ILE A 327 19.85 36.08 -51.44
CA ILE A 327 18.78 35.23 -50.91
C ILE A 327 18.99 35.08 -49.41
N ASN A 328 18.01 35.50 -48.60
CA ASN A 328 18.08 35.42 -47.15
C ASN A 328 17.29 34.23 -46.59
N TYR A 329 17.90 33.52 -45.64
CA TYR A 329 17.31 32.44 -44.86
C TYR A 329 17.24 32.88 -43.38
N SER A 330 16.04 33.24 -42.94
CA SER A 330 15.77 33.73 -41.58
C SER A 330 14.96 32.75 -40.76
N HIS A 331 15.11 32.83 -39.44
CA HIS A 331 14.37 32.02 -38.48
C HIS A 331 12.87 32.35 -38.50
N ASP A 332 12.06 31.31 -38.66
CA ASP A 332 10.63 31.31 -38.40
C ASP A 332 10.34 30.33 -37.24
N PRO A 333 9.77 30.79 -36.11
CA PRO A 333 9.44 29.92 -34.99
C PRO A 333 8.32 28.91 -35.31
N GLU A 334 7.47 29.19 -36.30
CA GLU A 334 6.36 28.31 -36.70
C GLU A 334 6.78 27.25 -37.72
N ASP A 335 7.93 27.43 -38.39
CA ASP A 335 8.45 26.50 -39.39
C ASP A 335 9.78 25.85 -38.93
N PRO A 336 9.77 24.56 -38.52
CA PRO A 336 10.98 23.86 -38.08
C PRO A 336 11.99 23.62 -39.21
N THR A 337 11.63 23.87 -40.47
CA THR A 337 12.50 23.71 -41.64
C THR A 337 13.29 24.97 -41.98
N THR A 338 13.14 26.06 -41.23
CA THR A 338 13.98 27.27 -41.34
C THR A 338 15.19 27.19 -40.38
N ILE A 339 16.14 28.11 -40.48
CA ILE A 339 17.27 28.19 -39.54
C ILE A 339 16.78 28.40 -38.10
N SER A 340 17.48 27.87 -37.10
CA SER A 340 17.05 27.89 -35.71
C SER A 340 17.23 29.23 -34.99
N ASP A 341 18.17 30.08 -35.44
CA ASP A 341 18.37 31.45 -34.94
C ASP A 341 18.94 32.33 -36.07
N ASN A 342 18.69 33.64 -35.99
CA ASN A 342 19.20 34.63 -36.93
C ASN A 342 20.64 35.08 -36.63
N ILE A 343 21.24 34.65 -35.53
CA ILE A 343 22.64 34.89 -35.19
C ILE A 343 23.46 33.68 -35.65
N VAL A 344 24.22 33.88 -36.72
CA VAL A 344 25.07 32.85 -37.33
C VAL A 344 26.54 33.08 -36.97
N PHE A 345 27.15 32.11 -36.30
CA PHE A 345 28.55 32.20 -35.86
C PHE A 345 29.50 31.53 -36.86
N SER A 346 29.19 30.33 -37.32
CA SER A 346 30.10 29.52 -38.13
C SER A 346 29.37 28.78 -39.25
N ILE A 347 30.10 28.51 -40.33
CA ILE A 347 29.62 27.75 -41.49
C ILE A 347 30.72 26.75 -41.85
N TYR A 348 30.32 25.52 -42.10
CA TYR A 348 31.15 24.47 -42.66
C TYR A 348 30.39 23.77 -43.80
N GLU A 349 30.99 23.67 -44.98
CA GLU A 349 30.46 22.90 -46.10
C GLU A 349 31.09 21.49 -46.09
N ASP A 350 30.26 20.45 -46.00
CA ASP A 350 30.73 19.07 -46.03
C ASP A 350 30.93 18.55 -47.47
N PRO A 351 31.62 17.40 -47.66
CA PRO A 351 31.85 16.83 -48.98
C PRO A 351 30.59 16.43 -49.76
N GLN A 352 29.43 16.37 -49.12
CA GLN A 352 28.12 16.12 -49.74
C GLN A 352 27.38 17.41 -50.08
N GLU A 353 28.06 18.56 -50.04
CA GLU A 353 27.50 19.89 -50.32
C GLU A 353 26.38 20.29 -49.35
N ARG A 354 26.38 19.71 -48.14
CA ARG A 354 25.50 20.15 -47.05
C ARG A 354 26.25 21.16 -46.19
N PHE A 355 25.53 22.16 -45.69
CA PHE A 355 26.12 23.18 -44.82
C PHE A 355 25.76 22.89 -43.38
N TRP A 356 26.77 22.91 -42.52
CA TRP A 356 26.66 22.80 -41.08
C TRP A 356 26.90 24.18 -40.47
N ILE A 357 25.87 24.72 -39.85
CA ILE A 357 25.80 26.12 -39.44
C ILE A 357 25.61 26.19 -37.93
N GLY A 358 26.61 26.76 -37.25
CA GLY A 358 26.54 27.04 -35.82
C GLY A 358 25.82 28.35 -35.56
N THR A 359 24.78 28.32 -34.74
CA THR A 359 23.96 29.48 -34.40
C THR A 359 23.86 29.69 -32.89
N ASN A 360 23.16 30.74 -32.49
CA ASN A 360 22.85 30.99 -31.08
C ASN A 360 21.76 30.05 -30.50
N SER A 361 21.07 29.26 -31.33
CA SER A 361 20.08 28.26 -30.87
C SER A 361 20.18 26.94 -31.65
N GLY A 362 21.36 26.33 -31.62
CA GLY A 362 21.61 24.97 -32.09
C GLY A 362 22.49 24.90 -33.32
N LEU A 363 22.79 23.66 -33.71
CA LEU A 363 23.44 23.31 -34.96
C LEU A 363 22.38 23.11 -36.04
N ASN A 364 22.61 23.68 -37.23
CA ASN A 364 21.70 23.54 -38.35
C ASN A 364 22.41 22.84 -39.51
N MET A 365 21.76 21.83 -40.09
CA MET A 365 22.15 21.23 -41.36
C MET A 365 21.25 21.81 -42.46
N PHE A 366 21.84 22.48 -43.43
CA PHE A 366 21.16 23.12 -44.55
C PHE A 366 21.38 22.35 -45.85
N TYR A 367 20.29 22.20 -46.60
CA TYR A 367 20.24 21.52 -47.89
C TYR A 367 20.08 22.56 -49.02
N PRO A 368 21.15 22.91 -49.77
CA PRO A 368 21.08 23.94 -50.81
C PRO A 368 20.05 23.65 -51.90
N ALA A 369 19.89 22.38 -52.28
CA ALA A 369 18.97 21.97 -53.34
C ALA A 369 17.49 22.25 -53.03
N THR A 370 17.11 22.24 -51.75
CA THR A 370 15.72 22.43 -51.30
C THR A 370 15.52 23.74 -50.53
N GLY A 371 16.59 24.39 -50.07
CA GLY A 371 16.54 25.57 -49.21
C GLY A 371 16.06 25.27 -47.78
N SER A 372 16.00 24.00 -47.37
CA SER A 372 15.46 23.58 -46.07
C SER A 372 16.54 23.26 -45.05
N PHE A 373 16.21 23.38 -43.77
CA PHE A 373 17.08 23.12 -42.63
C PHE A 373 16.59 21.92 -41.80
N ARG A 374 17.54 21.22 -41.19
CA ARG A 374 17.31 20.31 -40.06
C ARG A 374 18.08 20.84 -38.85
N ARG A 375 17.42 20.92 -37.71
CA ARG A 375 17.96 21.50 -36.47
C ARG A 375 18.39 20.39 -35.50
N PHE A 376 19.44 20.67 -34.73
CA PHE A 376 19.93 19.85 -33.64
C PHE A 376 20.22 20.75 -32.45
N GLY A 377 19.64 20.46 -31.29
CA GLY A 377 19.80 21.18 -30.03
C GLY A 377 20.11 20.23 -28.87
N VAL A 378 19.83 20.67 -27.64
CA VAL A 378 20.07 19.88 -26.43
C VAL A 378 19.21 18.61 -26.39
N ASN A 379 18.00 18.66 -26.97
CA ASN A 379 17.11 17.49 -27.07
C ASN A 379 17.69 16.37 -27.95
N GLU A 380 18.56 16.72 -28.89
CA GLU A 380 19.28 15.78 -29.75
C GLU A 380 20.66 15.36 -29.17
N GLY A 381 21.00 15.83 -27.97
CA GLY A 381 22.20 15.42 -27.23
C GLY A 381 23.34 16.44 -27.22
N LEU A 382 23.20 17.63 -27.83
CA LEU A 382 24.21 18.68 -27.73
C LEU A 382 24.34 19.18 -26.29
N ALA A 383 25.56 19.54 -25.88
CA ALA A 383 25.81 20.06 -24.53
C ALA A 383 25.13 21.42 -24.27
N ASN A 384 25.01 22.26 -25.31
CA ASN A 384 24.42 23.59 -25.23
C ASN A 384 23.85 24.03 -26.58
N GLU A 385 22.90 24.96 -26.54
CA GLU A 385 22.28 25.54 -27.73
C GLU A 385 23.22 26.51 -28.49
N VAL A 386 24.15 27.19 -27.82
CA VAL A 386 25.03 28.15 -28.50
C VAL A 386 26.21 27.40 -29.14
N ILE A 387 26.30 27.45 -30.48
CA ILE A 387 27.36 26.80 -31.26
C ILE A 387 28.26 27.84 -31.92
N TYR A 388 29.45 28.05 -31.36
CA TYR A 388 30.38 29.09 -31.81
C TYR A 388 31.19 28.70 -33.04
N GLY A 389 31.79 27.51 -33.01
CA GLY A 389 32.67 27.01 -34.07
C GLY A 389 32.27 25.61 -34.49
N VAL A 390 32.34 25.35 -35.80
CA VAL A 390 32.11 24.03 -36.40
C VAL A 390 33.38 23.67 -37.17
N LEU A 391 34.09 22.63 -36.73
CA LEU A 391 35.31 22.17 -37.37
C LEU A 391 35.22 20.69 -37.74
N PRO A 392 35.51 20.29 -38.99
CA PRO A 392 35.55 18.88 -39.37
C PRO A 392 36.81 18.18 -38.86
N ASP A 393 36.66 16.90 -38.51
CA ASP A 393 37.79 15.99 -38.42
C ASP A 393 37.94 15.13 -39.69
N ASN A 394 38.83 14.15 -39.65
CA ASN A 394 39.10 13.25 -40.78
C ASN A 394 38.20 12.00 -40.79
N ASN A 395 37.33 11.82 -39.79
CA ASN A 395 36.53 10.62 -39.54
C ASN A 395 35.01 10.89 -39.69
N ASN A 396 34.64 11.79 -40.59
CA ASN A 396 33.25 12.17 -40.87
C ASN A 396 32.48 12.67 -39.63
N CYS A 397 33.19 13.33 -38.70
CA CYS A 397 32.59 14.02 -37.58
C CYS A 397 32.95 15.51 -37.63
N ILE A 398 32.10 16.32 -36.99
CA ILE A 398 32.37 17.73 -36.72
C ILE A 398 32.49 17.94 -35.22
N TRP A 399 33.34 18.88 -34.84
CA TRP A 399 33.59 19.30 -33.48
C TRP A 399 33.03 20.70 -33.28
N LEU A 400 32.25 20.86 -32.21
CA LEU A 400 31.45 22.04 -31.92
C LEU A 400 31.92 22.66 -30.63
N SER A 401 32.29 23.94 -30.62
CA SER A 401 32.53 24.67 -29.37
C SER A 401 31.27 25.38 -28.88
N THR A 402 31.01 25.31 -27.58
CA THR A 402 29.76 25.78 -26.97
C THR A 402 29.98 26.55 -25.66
N ASN A 403 28.90 26.97 -24.98
CA ASN A 403 28.99 27.50 -23.61
C ASN A 403 29.11 26.41 -22.52
N LEU A 404 28.91 25.14 -22.86
CA LEU A 404 29.03 24.00 -21.93
C LEU A 404 29.96 22.91 -22.50
N GLY A 405 31.15 23.33 -22.95
CA GLY A 405 32.19 22.44 -23.41
C GLY A 405 32.23 22.28 -24.93
N ILE A 406 32.79 21.16 -25.37
CA ILE A 406 32.94 20.80 -26.80
C ILE A 406 32.09 19.55 -27.08
N CYS A 407 31.45 19.50 -28.24
CA CYS A 407 30.73 18.33 -28.72
C CYS A 407 31.43 17.72 -29.93
N ARG A 408 31.59 16.40 -29.98
CA ARG A 408 31.87 15.65 -31.20
C ARG A 408 30.54 15.12 -31.76
N PHE A 409 30.23 15.44 -33.00
CA PHE A 409 28.98 15.13 -33.66
C PHE A 409 29.25 14.31 -34.93
N ASN A 410 28.66 13.11 -35.03
CA ASN A 410 28.82 12.24 -36.18
C ASN A 410 27.87 12.64 -37.32
N LEU A 411 28.38 12.83 -38.54
CA LEU A 411 27.60 13.34 -39.67
C LEU A 411 26.64 12.31 -40.30
N GLU A 412 26.76 11.03 -39.95
CA GLU A 412 25.92 9.92 -40.44
C GLU A 412 24.92 9.43 -39.39
N THR A 413 25.38 9.11 -38.18
CA THR A 413 24.55 8.56 -37.10
C THR A 413 23.84 9.65 -36.29
N PHE A 414 24.33 10.90 -36.36
CA PHE A 414 23.93 12.02 -35.51
C PHE A 414 24.16 11.78 -34.02
N GLU A 415 25.02 10.81 -33.66
CA GLU A 415 25.43 10.61 -32.28
C GLU A 415 26.32 11.77 -31.82
N VAL A 416 26.08 12.21 -30.58
CA VAL A 416 26.79 13.32 -29.95
C VAL A 416 27.57 12.80 -28.75
N LYS A 417 28.84 13.20 -28.66
CA LYS A 417 29.68 12.99 -27.49
C LYS A 417 30.11 14.35 -26.95
N ASN A 418 29.76 14.64 -25.71
CA ASN A 418 30.09 15.89 -25.03
C ASN A 418 31.35 15.73 -24.18
N PHE A 419 32.11 16.81 -24.07
CA PHE A 419 33.31 16.93 -23.25
C PHE A 419 33.27 18.23 -22.47
N ASP A 420 33.70 18.22 -21.22
CA ASP A 420 33.67 19.39 -20.33
C ASP A 420 35.02 19.66 -19.64
N MET A 421 35.05 20.56 -18.65
CA MET A 421 36.27 20.86 -17.88
C MET A 421 36.91 19.61 -17.24
N ASN A 422 36.13 18.61 -16.84
CA ASN A 422 36.64 17.39 -16.22
C ASN A 422 37.43 16.53 -17.22
N ASP A 423 37.20 16.69 -18.53
CA ASP A 423 37.98 16.04 -19.60
C ASP A 423 39.30 16.77 -19.95
N GLY A 424 39.54 17.93 -19.35
CA GLY A 424 40.73 18.76 -19.56
C GLY A 424 40.48 20.01 -20.42
N LEU A 425 39.22 20.42 -20.58
CA LEU A 425 38.90 21.69 -21.25
C LEU A 425 39.28 22.90 -20.39
N GLN A 426 39.64 24.01 -21.05
CA GLN A 426 40.04 25.27 -20.40
C GLN A 426 38.97 25.84 -19.47
N SER A 427 37.72 25.68 -19.91
CA SER A 427 36.50 26.07 -19.22
C SER A 427 35.35 25.39 -19.98
N ASN A 428 34.15 25.42 -19.40
CA ASN A 428 32.93 25.08 -20.11
C ASN A 428 32.61 26.15 -21.17
N GLU A 429 32.94 27.42 -20.93
CA GLU A 429 32.61 28.51 -21.84
C GLU A 429 33.71 28.75 -22.89
N PHE A 430 33.38 28.56 -24.16
CA PHE A 430 34.22 28.90 -25.32
C PHE A 430 33.83 30.25 -25.93
N ASN A 431 34.73 30.84 -26.72
CA ASN A 431 34.49 32.15 -27.34
C ASN A 431 34.08 32.03 -28.82
N GLY A 432 33.10 32.84 -29.23
CA GLY A 432 32.70 32.99 -30.63
C GLY A 432 33.83 33.49 -31.52
N GLY A 433 34.18 32.73 -32.56
CA GLY A 433 35.27 33.06 -33.51
C GLY A 433 36.63 32.45 -33.13
N SER A 434 36.74 31.84 -31.95
CA SER A 434 37.98 31.28 -31.40
C SER A 434 38.14 29.80 -31.74
N TYR A 435 38.12 29.47 -33.03
CA TYR A 435 38.27 28.11 -33.52
C TYR A 435 39.13 28.08 -34.79
N HIS A 436 39.98 27.06 -34.92
CA HIS A 436 40.83 26.87 -36.08
C HIS A 436 41.16 25.39 -36.29
N ARG A 437 41.21 24.95 -37.55
CA ARG A 437 41.73 23.65 -37.95
C ARG A 437 43.10 23.84 -38.56
N GLY A 438 44.11 23.31 -37.88
CA GLY A 438 45.50 23.39 -38.32
C GLY A 438 45.77 22.53 -39.55
N SER A 439 46.91 22.80 -40.19
CA SER A 439 47.38 22.07 -41.38
C SER A 439 47.64 20.59 -41.12
N SER A 440 47.99 20.24 -39.88
CA SER A 440 48.18 18.87 -39.42
C SER A 440 46.87 18.11 -39.16
N GLY A 441 45.72 18.77 -39.22
CA GLY A 441 44.42 18.23 -38.82
C GLY A 441 44.07 18.42 -37.34
N LYS A 442 44.99 18.97 -36.54
CA LYS A 442 44.72 19.36 -35.15
C LYS A 442 43.65 20.44 -35.08
N LEU A 443 42.81 20.34 -34.06
CA LEU A 443 41.77 21.33 -33.77
C LEU A 443 42.21 22.22 -32.61
N TYR A 444 41.85 23.50 -32.72
CA TYR A 444 42.17 24.55 -31.78
C TYR A 444 40.87 25.24 -31.39
N PHE A 445 40.57 25.28 -30.08
CA PHE A 445 39.39 25.95 -29.55
C PHE A 445 39.78 26.82 -28.35
N GLY A 446 39.59 28.13 -28.47
CA GLY A 446 39.87 29.09 -27.42
C GLY A 446 38.61 29.53 -26.66
N GLY A 447 38.81 29.91 -25.41
CA GLY A 447 37.73 30.40 -24.55
C GLY A 447 38.19 31.44 -23.56
N VAL A 448 37.48 31.50 -22.44
CA VAL A 448 37.70 32.52 -21.39
C VAL A 448 38.94 32.26 -20.53
N TYR A 449 39.46 31.03 -20.55
CA TYR A 449 40.53 30.56 -19.68
C TYR A 449 41.66 29.81 -20.42
N GLY A 450 41.82 30.06 -21.71
CA GLY A 450 42.97 29.60 -22.49
C GLY A 450 42.59 28.99 -23.83
N LEU A 451 43.45 28.08 -24.30
CA LEU A 451 43.33 27.43 -25.59
C LEU A 451 43.50 25.91 -25.44
N ASN A 452 42.46 25.15 -25.83
CA ASN A 452 42.56 23.71 -26.00
C ASN A 452 43.03 23.35 -27.40
N VAL A 453 43.92 22.37 -27.48
CA VAL A 453 44.49 21.81 -28.70
C VAL A 453 44.47 20.29 -28.62
N PHE A 454 44.00 19.63 -29.67
CA PHE A 454 44.00 18.18 -29.73
C PHE A 454 43.99 17.67 -31.17
N ASP A 455 44.41 16.42 -31.34
CA ASP A 455 44.17 15.65 -32.54
C ASP A 455 42.86 14.85 -32.33
N PRO A 456 41.81 15.08 -33.15
CA PRO A 456 40.56 14.32 -33.03
C PRO A 456 40.74 12.81 -33.05
N GLY A 457 41.73 12.32 -33.82
CA GLY A 457 42.02 10.90 -33.96
C GLY A 457 42.56 10.24 -32.69
N THR A 458 43.10 11.02 -31.73
CA THR A 458 43.62 10.50 -30.46
C THR A 458 42.58 10.50 -29.33
N ILE A 459 41.40 11.09 -29.55
CA ILE A 459 40.35 11.18 -28.54
C ILE A 459 39.47 9.93 -28.59
N GLU A 460 40.01 8.83 -28.08
CA GLU A 460 39.30 7.53 -27.99
C GLU A 460 38.50 7.42 -26.68
N PRO A 461 37.36 6.70 -26.66
CA PRO A 461 36.62 6.40 -25.44
C PRO A 461 37.49 5.63 -24.45
N VAL A 462 37.46 6.01 -23.18
CA VAL A 462 38.19 5.27 -22.13
C VAL A 462 37.24 4.24 -21.55
N ARG A 463 37.57 2.96 -21.73
CA ARG A 463 36.76 1.86 -21.21
C ARG A 463 36.94 1.69 -19.70
N ILE A 464 36.32 2.58 -18.92
CA ILE A 464 36.19 2.47 -17.46
C ILE A 464 34.80 1.92 -17.16
N VAL A 465 34.71 0.61 -16.89
CA VAL A 465 33.44 -0.01 -16.47
C VAL A 465 33.20 0.35 -15.00
N PRO A 466 32.12 1.10 -14.67
CA PRO A 466 31.84 1.48 -13.29
C PRO A 466 31.51 0.25 -12.43
N GLU A 467 32.08 0.17 -11.23
CA GLU A 467 31.75 -0.86 -10.23
C GLU A 467 30.85 -0.22 -9.17
N VAL A 468 29.54 -0.48 -9.27
CA VAL A 468 28.54 0.11 -8.37
C VAL A 468 28.50 -0.68 -7.06
N THR A 469 28.54 0.03 -5.94
CA THR A 469 28.38 -0.55 -4.60
C THR A 469 27.40 0.25 -3.76
N LEU A 470 26.89 -0.39 -2.70
CA LEU A 470 26.10 0.26 -1.65
C LEU A 470 27.03 1.09 -0.77
N THR A 471 26.72 2.37 -0.56
CA THR A 471 27.51 3.24 0.33
C THR A 471 26.75 3.60 1.60
N LYS A 472 25.41 3.67 1.52
CA LYS A 472 24.56 4.06 2.65
C LYS A 472 23.22 3.36 2.60
N LEU A 473 22.73 2.94 3.77
CA LEU A 473 21.35 2.49 3.97
C LEU A 473 20.73 3.36 5.05
N GLU A 474 19.55 3.92 4.81
CA GLU A 474 18.77 4.59 5.84
C GLU A 474 17.43 3.91 6.04
N VAL A 475 16.99 3.79 7.29
CA VAL A 475 15.68 3.27 7.68
C VAL A 475 14.97 4.34 8.50
N LEU A 476 13.74 4.69 8.11
CA LEU A 476 12.96 5.78 8.71
C LEU A 476 13.72 7.14 8.77
N GLY A 477 14.62 7.38 7.81
CA GLY A 477 15.43 8.61 7.71
C GLY A 477 16.64 8.66 8.63
N LYS A 478 17.02 7.52 9.24
CA LYS A 478 18.25 7.37 10.02
C LYS A 478 19.18 6.38 9.34
N GLU A 479 20.47 6.73 9.29
CA GLU A 479 21.52 5.85 8.77
C GLU A 479 21.66 4.58 9.63
N VAL A 480 21.81 3.44 8.96
CA VAL A 480 22.05 2.15 9.60
C VAL A 480 23.53 2.04 9.97
N LEU A 481 23.81 1.78 11.25
CA LEU A 481 25.16 1.70 11.81
C LEU A 481 25.63 0.26 11.95
N ILE A 482 26.94 0.05 12.00
CA ILE A 482 27.50 -1.27 12.32
C ILE A 482 27.31 -1.54 13.82
N ALA A 483 26.79 -2.71 14.15
CA ALA A 483 26.54 -3.16 15.50
C ALA A 483 27.85 -3.31 16.29
N GLY A 484 27.80 -2.92 17.56
CA GLY A 484 28.83 -3.27 18.54
C GLY A 484 28.63 -4.68 19.11
N ILE A 485 29.57 -5.11 19.96
CA ILE A 485 29.63 -6.45 20.56
C ILE A 485 28.31 -6.84 21.26
N ASP A 486 27.57 -5.88 21.82
CA ASP A 486 26.35 -6.13 22.60
C ASP A 486 25.16 -6.65 21.78
N LEU A 487 25.20 -6.61 20.45
CA LEU A 487 24.12 -7.04 19.55
C LEU A 487 24.47 -8.30 18.73
N GLU A 488 25.65 -8.92 18.93
CA GLU A 488 26.09 -10.09 18.13
C GLU A 488 25.07 -11.24 18.14
N GLU A 489 24.45 -11.52 19.30
CA GLU A 489 23.45 -12.59 19.44
C GLU A 489 22.21 -12.38 18.54
N GLU A 490 21.84 -11.13 18.21
CA GLU A 490 20.68 -10.84 17.35
C GLU A 490 20.93 -11.19 15.87
N PHE A 491 22.20 -11.25 15.46
CA PHE A 491 22.60 -11.48 14.06
C PHE A 491 23.00 -12.93 13.77
N GLU A 492 23.14 -13.80 14.78
CA GLU A 492 23.55 -15.20 14.60
C GLU A 492 22.61 -16.00 13.68
N GLU A 493 21.29 -15.78 13.79
CA GLU A 493 20.30 -16.49 12.95
C GLU A 493 20.09 -15.82 11.59
N HIS A 494 20.25 -14.49 11.51
CA HIS A 494 19.92 -13.69 10.34
C HIS A 494 20.88 -12.49 10.19
N PRO A 495 22.06 -12.67 9.57
CA PRO A 495 23.08 -11.61 9.48
C PRO A 495 22.61 -10.37 8.68
N GLY A 496 21.79 -10.55 7.65
CA GLY A 496 21.21 -9.45 6.87
C GLY A 496 20.12 -8.64 7.61
N ARG A 497 19.76 -9.00 8.84
CA ARG A 497 18.66 -8.34 9.56
C ARG A 497 19.04 -6.95 10.03
N ILE A 498 18.13 -6.01 9.84
CA ILE A 498 18.23 -4.69 10.45
C ILE A 498 17.54 -4.70 11.81
N VAL A 499 18.29 -4.39 12.86
CA VAL A 499 17.84 -4.41 14.25
C VAL A 499 17.65 -2.98 14.75
N GLU A 500 16.52 -2.71 15.41
CA GLU A 500 16.24 -1.43 16.05
C GLU A 500 16.65 -1.51 17.54
N PHE A 501 17.61 -0.69 17.96
CA PHE A 501 18.07 -0.63 19.35
C PHE A 501 18.23 0.83 19.79
N GLU A 502 17.66 1.19 20.94
CA GLU A 502 17.67 2.56 21.49
C GLU A 502 17.20 3.68 20.51
N GLY A 503 16.41 3.31 19.50
CA GLY A 503 15.88 4.23 18.50
C GLY A 503 16.77 4.44 17.28
N ASP A 504 17.92 3.76 17.20
CA ASP A 504 18.80 3.70 16.03
C ASP A 504 18.75 2.30 15.38
N PHE A 505 19.30 2.17 14.17
CA PHE A 505 19.24 0.96 13.37
C PHE A 505 20.64 0.38 13.17
N TYR A 506 20.77 -0.93 13.34
CA TYR A 506 22.04 -1.62 13.34
C TYR A 506 22.06 -2.84 12.42
N THR A 507 23.26 -3.22 12.02
CA THR A 507 23.56 -4.39 11.20
C THR A 507 24.89 -5.04 11.60
N SER A 508 25.12 -6.30 11.27
CA SER A 508 26.34 -7.04 11.63
C SER A 508 27.60 -6.60 10.86
N GLU A 509 27.46 -6.07 9.65
CA GLU A 509 28.60 -5.71 8.80
C GLU A 509 28.39 -4.38 8.07
N ASN A 510 29.44 -3.87 7.42
CA ASN A 510 29.31 -2.64 6.65
C ASN A 510 28.37 -2.86 5.45
N VAL A 511 27.45 -1.92 5.23
CA VAL A 511 26.44 -1.98 4.15
C VAL A 511 27.05 -2.22 2.76
N THR A 512 28.29 -1.80 2.52
CA THR A 512 29.03 -2.01 1.27
C THR A 512 29.18 -3.48 0.89
N TYR A 513 29.24 -4.38 1.87
CA TYR A 513 29.47 -5.81 1.65
C TYR A 513 28.18 -6.65 1.67
N MET A 514 27.03 -6.01 1.89
CA MET A 514 25.76 -6.72 2.00
C MET A 514 25.19 -7.12 0.65
N GLU A 515 24.83 -8.40 0.55
CA GLU A 515 24.04 -8.93 -0.57
C GLU A 515 22.54 -9.04 -0.23
N GLU A 516 22.18 -9.04 1.05
CA GLU A 516 20.81 -9.18 1.56
C GLU A 516 20.55 -8.25 2.74
N ILE A 517 19.40 -7.56 2.72
CA ILE A 517 18.85 -6.84 3.86
C ILE A 517 17.46 -7.37 4.22
N ILE A 518 17.23 -7.62 5.51
CA ILE A 518 15.95 -8.09 6.06
C ILE A 518 15.36 -6.97 6.93
N LEU A 519 14.21 -6.45 6.50
CA LEU A 519 13.48 -5.37 7.14
C LEU A 519 12.23 -5.90 7.85
N ASP A 520 11.94 -5.32 9.02
CA ASP A 520 10.69 -5.52 9.74
C ASP A 520 9.54 -4.79 9.00
N TYR A 521 8.31 -5.32 9.03
CA TYR A 521 7.13 -4.63 8.51
C TYR A 521 6.91 -3.22 9.11
N ARG A 522 7.53 -2.92 10.26
CA ARG A 522 7.56 -1.59 10.89
C ARG A 522 8.48 -0.60 10.15
N HIS A 523 9.48 -1.07 9.41
CA HIS A 523 10.41 -0.27 8.61
C HIS A 523 9.74 0.23 7.32
N ARG A 524 8.69 1.05 7.46
CA ARG A 524 7.84 1.52 6.36
C ARG A 524 8.55 2.40 5.32
N PHE A 525 9.77 2.84 5.60
CA PHE A 525 10.55 3.69 4.72
C PHE A 525 12.02 3.30 4.83
N PHE A 526 12.67 3.14 3.68
CA PHE A 526 14.11 3.00 3.60
C PHE A 526 14.65 3.65 2.33
N SER A 527 15.89 4.10 2.37
CA SER A 527 16.65 4.63 1.24
C SER A 527 17.97 3.89 1.10
N VAL A 528 18.40 3.70 -0.14
CA VAL A 528 19.65 3.03 -0.51
C VAL A 528 20.45 4.01 -1.33
N GLU A 529 21.63 4.39 -0.86
CA GLU A 529 22.61 5.19 -1.59
C GLU A 529 23.69 4.27 -2.15
N PHE A 530 24.10 4.53 -3.37
CA PHE A 530 25.10 3.77 -4.08
C PHE A 530 26.14 4.71 -4.70
N ALA A 531 27.31 4.19 -5.02
CA ALA A 531 28.35 4.93 -5.74
C ALA A 531 29.16 3.97 -6.61
N ALA A 532 29.72 4.48 -7.70
CA ALA A 532 30.69 3.73 -8.49
C ALA A 532 32.13 4.02 -8.03
N LEU A 533 32.82 3.03 -7.47
CA LEU A 533 34.10 3.24 -6.77
C LEU A 533 35.31 3.46 -7.71
N ASN A 534 35.25 2.97 -8.94
CA ASN A 534 36.36 3.04 -9.90
C ASN A 534 36.21 4.20 -10.90
N ASN A 535 35.47 5.25 -10.55
CA ASN A 535 35.31 6.43 -11.41
C ASN A 535 35.50 7.72 -10.60
N LEU A 536 36.56 8.46 -10.92
CA LEU A 536 36.90 9.72 -10.26
C LEU A 536 35.96 10.87 -10.61
N GLN A 537 35.25 10.78 -11.73
CA GLN A 537 34.24 11.74 -12.18
C GLN A 537 32.84 11.27 -11.79
N SER A 538 32.59 11.12 -10.49
CA SER A 538 31.33 10.57 -9.99
C SER A 538 30.09 11.42 -10.33
N GLY A 539 30.28 12.72 -10.58
CA GLY A 539 29.24 13.68 -10.97
C GLY A 539 28.67 13.45 -12.38
N ASP A 540 29.39 12.72 -13.23
CA ASP A 540 29.04 12.56 -14.65
C ASP A 540 28.49 11.15 -14.96
N LEU A 541 28.31 10.34 -13.91
CA LEU A 541 27.71 9.01 -14.01
C LEU A 541 26.19 9.10 -14.08
N HIS A 542 25.61 8.30 -14.96
CA HIS A 542 24.16 8.13 -15.04
C HIS A 542 23.77 6.78 -14.44
N TYR A 543 22.94 6.81 -13.40
CA TYR A 543 22.47 5.63 -12.71
C TYR A 543 21.10 5.22 -13.24
N SER A 544 20.91 3.92 -13.41
CA SER A 544 19.60 3.33 -13.64
C SER A 544 19.38 2.19 -12.65
N TYR A 545 18.12 1.98 -12.25
CA TYR A 545 17.79 0.92 -11.30
C TYR A 545 16.44 0.28 -11.61
N ILE A 546 16.26 -0.94 -11.13
CA ILE A 546 14.98 -1.65 -11.18
C ILE A 546 14.81 -2.48 -9.90
N MET A 547 13.63 -2.42 -9.29
CA MET A 547 13.22 -3.29 -8.21
C MET A 547 12.37 -4.45 -8.77
N GLU A 548 12.95 -5.63 -8.91
CA GLU A 548 12.19 -6.80 -9.34
C GLU A 548 11.04 -7.10 -8.36
N ASN A 549 9.90 -7.54 -8.88
CA ASN A 549 8.63 -7.72 -8.17
C ASN A 549 7.94 -6.42 -7.69
N LEU A 550 8.41 -5.25 -8.12
CA LEU A 550 7.76 -3.96 -7.88
C LEU A 550 7.66 -3.10 -9.15
N ASP A 551 8.79 -2.88 -9.82
CA ASP A 551 8.89 -2.07 -11.04
C ASP A 551 8.58 -2.89 -12.30
N THR A 552 8.16 -2.20 -13.37
CA THR A 552 7.87 -2.81 -14.68
C THR A 552 9.00 -2.61 -15.69
N ASP A 553 9.64 -1.44 -15.66
CA ASP A 553 10.76 -1.05 -16.52
C ASP A 553 11.90 -0.45 -15.68
N TRP A 554 13.08 -0.29 -16.28
CA TRP A 554 14.21 0.40 -15.64
C TRP A 554 13.90 1.88 -15.42
N ASN A 555 14.20 2.37 -14.22
CA ASN A 555 14.12 3.78 -13.86
C ASN A 555 15.49 4.44 -14.09
N ASN A 556 15.53 5.51 -14.88
CA ASN A 556 16.74 6.33 -15.05
C ASN A 556 16.73 7.48 -14.03
N SER A 557 17.74 7.53 -13.16
CA SER A 557 17.88 8.57 -12.12
C SER A 557 18.88 9.66 -12.47
N GLY A 558 19.44 9.66 -13.68
CA GLY A 558 20.50 10.57 -14.08
C GLY A 558 21.67 10.48 -13.11
N THR A 559 22.17 11.62 -12.65
CA THR A 559 23.29 11.70 -11.70
C THR A 559 22.92 11.36 -10.25
N ARG A 560 21.63 11.15 -9.95
CA ARG A 560 21.19 10.83 -8.59
C ARG A 560 21.61 9.41 -8.21
N ASN A 561 22.38 9.31 -7.12
CA ASN A 561 23.01 8.09 -6.65
C ASN A 561 22.27 7.42 -5.47
N TYR A 562 20.97 7.70 -5.28
CA TYR A 562 20.16 7.06 -4.26
C TYR A 562 18.74 6.78 -4.76
N VAL A 563 18.11 5.80 -4.12
CA VAL A 563 16.70 5.43 -4.32
C VAL A 563 16.00 5.31 -2.97
N SER A 564 14.70 5.59 -2.91
CA SER A 564 13.92 5.50 -1.68
C SER A 564 12.59 4.81 -1.92
N TYR A 565 12.21 3.91 -1.03
CA TYR A 565 10.98 3.13 -1.11
C TYR A 565 10.11 3.37 0.12
N THR A 566 8.80 3.48 -0.10
CA THR A 566 7.81 3.72 0.96
C THR A 566 6.75 2.63 0.96
N ASN A 567 6.33 2.22 2.16
CA ASN A 567 5.20 1.35 2.45
C ASN A 567 5.12 0.08 1.60
N MET A 568 6.29 -0.53 1.35
CA MET A 568 6.39 -1.77 0.60
C MET A 568 5.68 -2.92 1.34
N LYS A 569 5.06 -3.82 0.58
CA LYS A 569 4.39 -4.99 1.14
C LYS A 569 5.43 -6.02 1.59
N ALA A 570 5.05 -6.89 2.52
CA ALA A 570 5.86 -8.04 2.88
C ALA A 570 6.13 -8.92 1.66
N GLY A 571 7.37 -9.35 1.46
CA GLY A 571 7.81 -10.05 0.27
C GLY A 571 9.32 -9.98 0.05
N ASN A 572 9.77 -10.62 -1.03
CA ASN A 572 11.16 -10.64 -1.46
C ASN A 572 11.32 -9.81 -2.73
N TYR A 573 12.27 -8.88 -2.69
CA TYR A 573 12.58 -7.97 -3.79
C TYR A 573 14.06 -8.08 -4.12
N LEU A 574 14.42 -7.74 -5.36
CA LEU A 574 15.80 -7.66 -5.80
C LEU A 574 16.01 -6.30 -6.46
N LEU A 575 16.77 -5.44 -5.80
CA LEU A 575 17.20 -4.17 -6.36
C LEU A 575 18.41 -4.43 -7.26
N LYS A 576 18.30 -4.02 -8.53
CA LYS A 576 19.43 -3.97 -9.45
C LYS A 576 19.78 -2.53 -9.73
N VAL A 577 21.05 -2.18 -9.63
CA VAL A 577 21.55 -0.84 -9.96
C VAL A 577 22.68 -0.97 -10.96
N VAL A 578 22.64 -0.12 -11.97
CA VAL A 578 23.69 0.03 -12.97
C VAL A 578 24.12 1.48 -13.05
N ALA A 579 25.39 1.70 -13.32
CA ALA A 579 25.92 3.01 -13.62
C ALA A 579 26.54 3.00 -15.02
N GLU A 580 26.28 4.06 -15.77
CA GLU A 580 26.82 4.31 -17.10
C GLU A 580 27.73 5.53 -17.03
N ASN A 581 28.94 5.41 -17.58
CA ASN A 581 29.87 6.53 -17.67
C ASN A 581 29.55 7.41 -18.89
N THR A 582 30.20 8.58 -18.98
CA THR A 582 30.00 9.51 -20.09
C THR A 582 30.34 8.91 -21.45
N ASP A 583 31.22 7.90 -21.50
CA ASP A 583 31.63 7.20 -22.72
C ASP A 583 30.66 6.05 -23.11
N GLY A 584 29.54 5.88 -22.40
CA GLY A 584 28.49 4.90 -22.71
C GLY A 584 28.76 3.49 -22.18
N PHE A 585 29.79 3.31 -21.34
CA PHE A 585 30.09 2.03 -20.72
C PHE A 585 29.30 1.86 -19.43
N GLN A 586 28.43 0.86 -19.44
CA GLN A 586 27.59 0.48 -18.31
C GLN A 586 28.28 -0.58 -17.43
N SER A 587 27.97 -0.55 -16.13
CA SER A 587 28.40 -1.57 -15.17
C SER A 587 27.88 -2.96 -15.53
N ASP A 588 28.78 -3.94 -15.65
CA ASP A 588 28.46 -5.35 -15.87
C ASP A 588 29.40 -6.23 -15.02
N PRO A 589 28.89 -7.01 -14.04
CA PRO A 589 27.47 -7.18 -13.68
C PRO A 589 26.86 -5.95 -12.97
N PRO A 590 25.52 -5.83 -12.92
CA PRO A 590 24.85 -4.84 -12.07
C PRO A 590 25.09 -5.12 -10.58
N MET A 591 25.00 -4.08 -9.76
CA MET A 591 24.90 -4.22 -8.30
C MET A 591 23.57 -4.87 -7.95
N LEU A 592 23.59 -5.89 -7.10
CA LEU A 592 22.43 -6.67 -6.68
C LEU A 592 22.27 -6.58 -5.17
N LEU A 593 21.09 -6.15 -4.71
CA LEU A 593 20.72 -6.15 -3.29
C LEU A 593 19.38 -6.83 -3.10
N ARG A 594 19.39 -7.96 -2.38
CA ARG A 594 18.16 -8.68 -2.02
C ARG A 594 17.52 -8.00 -0.82
N ILE A 595 16.23 -7.68 -0.91
CA ILE A 595 15.50 -6.99 0.14
C ILE A 595 14.31 -7.85 0.56
N VAL A 596 14.31 -8.27 1.82
CA VAL A 596 13.26 -9.11 2.40
C VAL A 596 12.48 -8.28 3.41
N ILE A 597 11.18 -8.09 3.17
CA ILE A 597 10.29 -7.44 4.14
C ILE A 597 9.45 -8.51 4.82
N THR A 598 9.68 -8.68 6.12
CA THR A 598 8.97 -9.69 6.92
C THR A 598 7.49 -9.30 7.09
N PRO A 599 6.56 -10.27 7.08
CA PRO A 599 5.15 -9.99 7.34
C PRO A 599 4.90 -9.70 8.83
N PRO A 600 3.90 -8.87 9.17
CA PRO A 600 3.48 -8.73 10.55
C PRO A 600 2.94 -10.04 11.12
N ILE A 601 3.05 -10.18 12.44
CA ILE A 601 2.70 -11.42 13.16
C ILE A 601 1.26 -11.89 12.84
N TRP A 602 0.30 -10.97 12.67
CA TRP A 602 -1.08 -11.34 12.37
C TRP A 602 -1.33 -11.88 10.95
N LEU A 603 -0.38 -11.70 10.03
CA LEU A 603 -0.39 -12.31 8.70
C LEU A 603 0.43 -13.60 8.64
N SER A 604 1.05 -14.02 9.75
CA SER A 604 1.74 -15.30 9.83
C SER A 604 0.74 -16.47 9.81
N TRP A 605 1.14 -17.59 9.20
CA TRP A 605 0.26 -18.76 9.05
C TRP A 605 -0.21 -19.34 10.39
N TRP A 606 0.64 -19.32 11.42
CA TRP A 606 0.32 -19.87 12.74
C TRP A 606 -0.67 -18.97 13.48
N PHE A 607 -0.59 -17.65 13.29
CA PHE A 607 -1.54 -16.71 13.89
C PHE A 607 -2.91 -16.84 13.23
N ILE A 608 -2.96 -16.95 11.90
CA ILE A 608 -4.21 -17.23 11.16
C ILE A 608 -4.82 -18.54 11.65
N LEU A 609 -4.02 -19.59 11.86
CA LEU A 609 -4.49 -20.86 12.43
C LEU A 609 -5.07 -20.66 13.83
N LEU A 610 -4.43 -19.87 14.68
CA LEU A 610 -4.89 -19.58 16.04
C LEU A 610 -6.22 -18.80 16.01
N GLU A 611 -6.37 -17.83 15.12
CA GLU A 611 -7.62 -17.09 14.91
C GLU A 611 -8.76 -18.00 14.45
N VAL A 612 -8.48 -18.92 13.51
CA VAL A 612 -9.44 -19.92 13.04
C VAL A 612 -9.84 -20.87 14.17
N LEU A 613 -8.88 -21.35 14.97
CA LEU A 613 -9.15 -22.22 16.12
C LEU A 613 -9.97 -21.50 17.19
N PHE A 614 -9.63 -20.24 17.49
CA PHE A 614 -10.37 -19.42 18.45
C PHE A 614 -11.81 -19.15 17.99
N SER A 615 -11.99 -18.79 16.72
CA SER A 615 -13.30 -18.61 16.11
C SER A 615 -14.12 -19.91 16.15
N THR A 616 -13.49 -21.05 15.85
CA THR A 616 -14.12 -22.36 15.94
C THR A 616 -14.51 -22.71 17.38
N ALA A 617 -13.65 -22.42 18.35
CA ALA A 617 -13.93 -22.63 19.77
C ALA A 617 -15.11 -21.78 20.25
N ILE A 618 -15.21 -20.52 19.80
CA ILE A 618 -16.37 -19.66 20.07
C ILE A 618 -17.64 -20.27 19.48
N VAL A 619 -17.61 -20.71 18.21
CA VAL A 619 -18.78 -21.34 17.56
C VAL A 619 -19.20 -22.61 18.30
N VAL A 620 -18.25 -23.45 18.71
CA VAL A 620 -18.50 -24.66 19.50
C VAL A 620 -19.06 -24.30 20.88
N MET A 621 -18.55 -23.27 21.53
CA MET A 621 -19.04 -22.81 22.84
C MET A 621 -20.47 -22.27 22.74
N ILE A 622 -20.78 -21.49 21.69
CA ILE A 622 -22.13 -21.02 21.38
C ILE A 622 -23.05 -22.21 21.09
N TYR A 623 -22.59 -23.19 20.31
CA TYR A 623 -23.34 -24.39 20.00
C TYR A 623 -23.65 -25.22 21.25
N ILE A 624 -22.65 -25.46 22.12
CA ILE A 624 -22.83 -26.15 23.41
C ILE A 624 -23.78 -25.36 24.32
N TYR A 625 -23.65 -24.03 24.37
CA TYR A 625 -24.55 -23.17 25.15
C TYR A 625 -25.99 -23.26 24.64
N LEU A 626 -26.21 -23.21 23.33
CA LEU A 626 -27.54 -23.35 22.70
C LEU A 626 -28.13 -24.74 22.93
N LEU A 627 -27.32 -25.80 22.82
CA LEU A 627 -27.71 -27.16 23.16
C LEU A 627 -28.13 -27.24 24.63
N LYS A 628 -27.27 -26.81 25.56
CA LYS A 628 -27.56 -26.82 27.00
C LYS A 628 -28.80 -26.00 27.35
N SER A 629 -29.02 -24.87 26.69
CA SER A 629 -30.23 -24.06 26.83
C SER A 629 -31.48 -24.81 26.36
N ARG A 630 -31.42 -25.51 25.21
CA ARG A 630 -32.49 -26.41 24.74
C ARG A 630 -32.75 -27.56 25.72
N THR A 631 -31.69 -28.24 26.17
CA THR A 631 -31.82 -29.37 27.10
C THR A 631 -32.40 -28.93 28.44
N ASN A 632 -31.98 -27.78 28.97
CA ASN A 632 -32.51 -27.23 30.22
C ASN A 632 -33.98 -26.80 30.11
N ARG A 633 -34.40 -26.24 28.96
CA ARG A 633 -35.82 -25.95 28.70
C ARG A 633 -36.65 -27.23 28.66
N LEU A 634 -36.14 -28.29 28.02
CA LEU A 634 -36.81 -29.59 27.93
C LEU A 634 -36.89 -30.28 29.30
N LEU A 635 -35.79 -30.29 30.07
CA LEU A 635 -35.73 -30.81 31.44
C LEU A 635 -36.70 -30.10 32.38
N LYS A 636 -36.83 -28.77 32.26
CA LYS A 636 -37.79 -28.00 33.06
C LYS A 636 -39.24 -28.39 32.75
N HIS A 637 -39.54 -28.65 31.47
CA HIS A 637 -40.87 -29.10 31.06
C HIS A 637 -41.17 -30.54 31.52
N GLN A 638 -40.19 -31.44 31.47
CA GLN A 638 -40.33 -32.82 31.98
C GLN A 638 -40.47 -32.87 33.51
N ASN A 639 -39.69 -32.07 34.24
CA ASN A 639 -39.80 -32.00 35.70
C ASN A 639 -41.17 -31.46 36.16
N GLN A 640 -41.76 -30.51 35.44
CA GLN A 640 -43.12 -30.05 35.72
C GLN A 640 -44.17 -31.16 35.47
N GLN A 641 -44.03 -31.94 34.41
CA GLN A 641 -44.92 -33.08 34.12
C GLN A 641 -44.81 -34.19 35.17
N ILE A 642 -43.59 -34.50 35.62
CA ILE A 642 -43.34 -35.51 36.66
C ILE A 642 -43.89 -35.06 38.02
N SER A 643 -43.76 -33.77 38.36
CA SER A 643 -44.33 -33.22 39.60
C SER A 643 -45.85 -33.31 39.63
N GLN A 644 -46.52 -33.00 38.52
CA GLN A 644 -47.97 -33.09 38.41
C GLN A 644 -48.45 -34.55 38.44
N ALA A 645 -47.72 -35.48 37.82
CA ALA A 645 -48.02 -36.90 37.86
C ALA A 645 -47.89 -37.50 39.28
N ASN A 646 -46.88 -37.08 40.05
CA ASN A 646 -46.66 -37.56 41.42
C ASN A 646 -47.71 -37.08 42.42
N GLU A 647 -48.22 -35.84 42.29
CA GLU A 647 -49.34 -35.36 43.11
C GLU A 647 -50.65 -36.07 42.77
N ALA A 648 -50.91 -36.32 41.48
CA ALA A 648 -52.06 -37.10 41.04
C ALA A 648 -52.02 -38.55 41.55
N LEU A 649 -50.83 -39.16 41.58
CA LEU A 649 -50.63 -40.54 42.05
C LEU A 649 -50.88 -40.68 43.57
N ARG A 650 -50.37 -39.75 44.38
CA ARG A 650 -50.62 -39.74 45.84
C ARG A 650 -52.09 -39.50 46.19
N LYS A 651 -52.78 -38.68 45.41
CA LYS A 651 -54.23 -38.45 45.57
C LYS A 651 -55.04 -39.69 45.18
N SER A 652 -54.58 -40.46 44.18
CA SER A 652 -55.20 -41.71 43.74
C SER A 652 -55.05 -42.84 44.76
N GLU A 653 -53.87 -43.02 45.37
CA GLU A 653 -53.65 -44.06 46.39
C GLU A 653 -54.54 -43.88 47.63
N LYS A 654 -54.68 -42.64 48.11
CA LYS A 654 -55.52 -42.32 49.28
C LYS A 654 -57.01 -42.61 49.03
N ASN A 655 -57.51 -42.26 47.84
CA ASN A 655 -58.88 -42.54 47.43
C ASN A 655 -59.17 -44.05 47.30
N LEU A 656 -58.16 -44.85 46.92
CA LEU A 656 -58.31 -46.29 46.71
C LEU A 656 -58.40 -47.07 48.03
N MET A 657 -57.70 -46.61 49.07
CA MET A 657 -57.81 -47.15 50.44
C MET A 657 -59.17 -46.84 51.09
N GLU A 658 -59.69 -45.61 50.93
CA GLU A 658 -61.01 -45.22 51.48
C GLU A 658 -62.17 -45.96 50.79
N LEU A 659 -62.05 -46.24 49.48
CA LEU A 659 -63.08 -46.96 48.71
C LEU A 659 -63.17 -48.45 49.09
N ASN A 660 -62.03 -49.10 49.37
CA ASN A 660 -62.03 -50.52 49.74
C ASN A 660 -62.60 -50.75 51.15
N ALA A 661 -62.34 -49.86 52.10
CA ALA A 661 -62.89 -49.92 53.46
C ALA A 661 -64.43 -49.74 53.49
N THR A 662 -64.98 -48.94 52.57
CA THR A 662 -66.42 -48.73 52.42
C THR A 662 -67.11 -49.96 51.78
N LYS A 663 -66.43 -50.62 50.83
CA LYS A 663 -66.90 -51.84 50.17
C LYS A 663 -67.07 -53.02 51.13
N ASP A 664 -66.08 -53.24 52.01
CA ASP A 664 -66.10 -54.36 52.95
C ASP A 664 -67.18 -54.19 54.04
N LYS A 665 -67.47 -52.94 54.42
CA LYS A 665 -68.50 -52.58 55.41
C LYS A 665 -69.93 -52.78 54.89
N PHE A 666 -70.15 -52.58 53.59
CA PHE A 666 -71.43 -52.81 52.92
C PHE A 666 -71.80 -54.30 52.79
N PHE A 667 -70.83 -55.16 52.45
CA PHE A 667 -71.07 -56.62 52.36
C PHE A 667 -71.51 -57.23 53.70
N SER A 668 -71.03 -56.67 54.82
CA SER A 668 -71.44 -57.08 56.17
C SER A 668 -72.94 -56.78 56.45
N ILE A 669 -73.45 -55.65 55.97
CA ILE A 669 -74.84 -55.22 56.18
C ILE A 669 -75.83 -56.06 55.35
N ILE A 670 -75.52 -56.32 54.07
CA ILE A 670 -76.35 -57.19 53.20
C ILE A 670 -76.47 -58.59 53.79
N SER A 671 -75.34 -59.15 54.24
CA SER A 671 -75.30 -60.52 54.77
C SER A 671 -76.22 -60.68 55.99
N HIS A 672 -76.31 -59.66 56.84
CA HIS A 672 -77.18 -59.67 58.02
C HIS A 672 -78.67 -59.53 57.66
N ASP A 673 -79.02 -58.65 56.72
CA ASP A 673 -80.43 -58.36 56.40
C ASP A 673 -81.07 -59.40 55.45
N LEU A 674 -80.26 -60.17 54.69
CA LEU A 674 -80.74 -61.37 53.98
C LEU A 674 -80.93 -62.58 54.91
N LYS A 675 -80.07 -62.74 55.92
CA LYS A 675 -80.08 -63.93 56.81
C LYS A 675 -81.41 -64.10 57.55
N ASN A 676 -82.02 -63.01 58.01
CA ASN A 676 -83.24 -63.05 58.84
C ASN A 676 -84.49 -63.60 58.12
N PRO A 677 -84.87 -63.14 56.91
CA PRO A 677 -85.99 -63.72 56.17
C PRO A 677 -85.71 -65.16 55.72
N PHE A 678 -84.46 -65.50 55.38
CA PHE A 678 -84.07 -66.89 55.09
C PHE A 678 -84.28 -67.81 56.29
N SER A 679 -83.82 -67.42 57.49
CA SER A 679 -84.03 -68.18 58.72
C SER A 679 -85.52 -68.32 59.07
N SER A 680 -86.33 -67.28 58.81
CA SER A 680 -87.78 -67.34 59.04
C SER A 680 -88.49 -68.25 58.04
N LEU A 681 -88.05 -68.28 56.77
CA LEU A 681 -88.59 -69.20 55.76
C LEU A 681 -88.27 -70.66 56.09
N LEU A 682 -87.01 -70.92 56.46
CA LEU A 682 -86.57 -72.25 56.88
C LEU A 682 -87.35 -72.73 58.10
N SER A 683 -87.44 -71.91 59.16
CA SER A 683 -88.16 -72.31 60.39
C SER A 683 -89.64 -72.60 60.16
N ILE A 684 -90.33 -71.82 59.33
CA ILE A 684 -91.76 -72.06 59.03
C ILE A 684 -91.93 -73.26 58.08
N SER A 685 -91.01 -73.44 57.13
CA SER A 685 -91.00 -74.60 56.24
C SER A 685 -90.79 -75.90 57.03
N ASP A 686 -89.82 -75.92 57.96
CA ASP A 686 -89.52 -77.08 58.78
C ASP A 686 -90.71 -77.44 59.69
N LEU A 687 -91.30 -76.44 60.35
CA LEU A 687 -92.53 -76.62 61.15
C LEU A 687 -93.68 -77.20 60.32
N MET A 688 -93.86 -76.72 59.08
CA MET A 688 -94.91 -77.21 58.17
C MET A 688 -94.66 -78.65 57.70
N VAL A 689 -93.42 -79.12 57.62
CA VAL A 689 -93.09 -80.51 57.27
C VAL A 689 -93.28 -81.43 58.46
N GLU A 690 -92.86 -81.01 59.66
CA GLU A 690 -92.93 -81.85 60.87
C GLU A 690 -94.36 -82.03 61.40
N SER A 691 -95.24 -81.02 61.27
CA SER A 691 -96.58 -81.02 61.88
C SER A 691 -97.76 -81.09 60.89
N PHE A 692 -97.49 -81.49 59.64
CA PHE A 692 -98.45 -81.42 58.52
C PHE A 692 -99.73 -82.27 58.70
N ASN A 693 -99.68 -83.37 59.44
CA ASN A 693 -100.87 -84.22 59.64
C ASN A 693 -101.66 -83.84 60.91
N ASP A 694 -101.05 -83.08 61.83
CA ASP A 694 -101.59 -82.77 63.16
C ASP A 694 -102.18 -81.35 63.27
N THR A 695 -102.11 -80.54 62.20
CA THR A 695 -102.63 -79.17 62.17
C THR A 695 -103.77 -79.00 61.16
N ASP A 696 -104.74 -78.14 61.48
CA ASP A 696 -105.96 -78.00 60.70
C ASP A 696 -105.71 -77.24 59.39
N LYS A 697 -106.62 -77.36 58.40
CA LYS A 697 -106.44 -76.73 57.08
C LYS A 697 -106.23 -75.21 57.12
N GLU A 698 -106.80 -74.52 58.12
CA GLU A 698 -106.62 -73.08 58.30
C GLU A 698 -105.18 -72.73 58.74
N ASP A 699 -104.54 -73.56 59.56
CA ASP A 699 -103.16 -73.35 60.03
C ASP A 699 -102.15 -73.59 58.91
N HIS A 700 -102.37 -74.63 58.09
CA HIS A 700 -101.58 -74.84 56.87
C HIS A 700 -101.67 -73.65 55.91
N LYS A 701 -102.88 -73.10 55.73
CA LYS A 701 -103.11 -71.94 54.88
C LYS A 701 -102.44 -70.69 55.45
N ALA A 702 -102.44 -70.51 56.77
CA ALA A 702 -101.71 -69.43 57.44
C ALA A 702 -100.19 -69.58 57.29
N GLY A 703 -99.66 -70.81 57.39
CA GLY A 703 -98.25 -71.13 57.17
C GLY A 703 -97.79 -70.84 55.73
N PHE A 704 -98.51 -71.34 54.72
CA PHE A 704 -98.22 -71.03 53.31
C PHE A 704 -98.35 -69.53 53.00
N LYS A 705 -99.31 -68.84 53.63
CA LYS A 705 -99.47 -67.38 53.46
C LYS A 705 -98.27 -66.62 54.05
N LYS A 706 -97.74 -67.04 55.21
CA LYS A 706 -96.53 -66.47 55.81
C LYS A 706 -95.27 -66.76 54.98
N ILE A 707 -95.11 -67.98 54.44
CA ILE A 707 -94.01 -68.31 53.51
C ILE A 707 -94.06 -67.39 52.29
N ASN A 708 -95.22 -67.27 51.65
CA ASN A 708 -95.36 -66.44 50.46
C ASN A 708 -95.11 -64.95 50.78
N GLN A 709 -95.51 -64.46 51.95
CA GLN A 709 -95.18 -63.12 52.42
C GLN A 709 -93.67 -62.92 52.61
N SER A 710 -92.96 -63.87 53.22
CA SER A 710 -91.50 -63.80 53.37
C SER A 710 -90.76 -63.89 52.04
N VAL A 711 -91.24 -64.68 51.07
CA VAL A 711 -90.67 -64.74 49.70
C VAL A 711 -90.87 -63.43 48.96
N LYS A 712 -92.07 -62.83 49.02
CA LYS A 712 -92.32 -61.50 48.43
C LYS A 712 -91.43 -60.42 49.03
N HIS A 713 -91.23 -60.46 50.35
CA HIS A 713 -90.34 -59.51 51.03
C HIS A 713 -88.87 -59.67 50.61
N LEU A 714 -88.41 -60.91 50.37
CA LEU A 714 -87.08 -61.21 49.85
C LEU A 714 -86.90 -60.68 48.42
N LEU A 715 -87.93 -60.81 47.58
CA LEU A 715 -87.93 -60.29 46.21
C LEU A 715 -87.83 -58.76 46.19
N ASP A 716 -88.64 -58.07 47.02
CA ASP A 716 -88.59 -56.60 47.14
C ASP A 716 -87.23 -56.10 47.65
N LEU A 717 -86.60 -56.82 48.57
CA LEU A 717 -85.25 -56.49 49.06
C LEU A 717 -84.20 -56.67 47.95
N LEU A 718 -84.32 -57.72 47.14
CA LEU A 718 -83.42 -58.00 46.02
C LEU A 718 -83.55 -56.94 44.92
N GLU A 719 -84.77 -56.55 44.55
CA GLU A 719 -85.01 -55.50 43.54
C GLU A 719 -84.49 -54.13 44.00
N ASN A 720 -84.69 -53.77 45.27
CA ASN A 720 -84.13 -52.52 45.83
C ASN A 720 -82.59 -52.55 45.86
N LEU A 721 -81.97 -53.70 46.17
CA LEU A 721 -80.52 -53.88 46.12
C LEU A 721 -79.95 -53.79 44.70
N LEU A 722 -80.62 -54.40 43.72
CA LEU A 722 -80.24 -54.33 42.32
C LEU A 722 -80.33 -52.90 41.78
N THR A 723 -81.41 -52.18 42.12
CA THR A 723 -81.61 -50.78 41.72
C THR A 723 -80.52 -49.88 42.32
N TRP A 724 -80.19 -50.06 43.60
CA TRP A 724 -79.11 -49.32 44.26
C TRP A 724 -77.71 -49.67 43.69
N SER A 725 -77.45 -50.95 43.40
CA SER A 725 -76.18 -51.38 42.79
C SER A 725 -75.96 -50.76 41.39
N GLN A 726 -77.03 -50.60 40.61
CA GLN A 726 -76.98 -49.92 39.33
C GLN A 726 -76.74 -48.41 39.48
N SER A 727 -77.28 -47.79 40.55
CA SER A 727 -77.00 -46.40 40.92
C SER A 727 -75.53 -46.12 41.17
N GLN A 728 -74.91 -46.92 42.03
CA GLN A 728 -73.51 -46.72 42.45
C GLN A 728 -72.49 -46.93 41.31
N ARG A 729 -72.85 -47.65 40.25
CA ARG A 729 -72.02 -47.82 39.05
C ARG A 729 -72.23 -46.72 38.00
N GLY A 730 -73.05 -45.70 38.30
CA GLY A 730 -73.38 -44.61 37.37
C GLY A 730 -74.26 -45.04 36.18
N ARG A 731 -74.89 -46.23 36.24
CA ARG A 731 -75.59 -46.87 35.12
C ARG A 731 -77.12 -46.89 35.26
N ILE A 732 -77.71 -45.97 36.03
CA ILE A 732 -79.16 -45.80 35.95
C ILE A 732 -79.47 -45.14 34.61
N LYS A 733 -80.21 -45.83 33.74
CA LYS A 733 -80.73 -45.28 32.49
C LYS A 733 -81.65 -44.11 32.83
N TYR A 734 -81.32 -42.91 32.36
CA TYR A 734 -82.07 -41.68 32.59
C TYR A 734 -82.66 -41.24 31.27
N ASP A 735 -83.98 -41.27 31.16
CA ASP A 735 -84.71 -40.99 29.93
C ASP A 735 -85.68 -39.81 30.14
N PRO A 736 -85.18 -38.57 30.18
CA PRO A 736 -85.98 -37.42 30.51
C PRO A 736 -86.98 -37.08 29.40
N VAL A 737 -88.25 -36.98 29.77
CA VAL A 737 -89.37 -36.63 28.88
C VAL A 737 -90.20 -35.51 29.49
N LYS A 738 -90.95 -34.79 28.65
CA LYS A 738 -92.02 -33.90 29.14
C LYS A 738 -93.23 -34.75 29.51
N PHE A 739 -93.70 -34.67 30.75
CA PHE A 739 -94.88 -35.41 31.21
C PHE A 739 -95.79 -34.54 32.09
N ASN A 740 -97.08 -34.86 32.10
CA ASN A 740 -98.08 -34.18 32.94
C ASN A 740 -97.92 -34.66 34.40
N LEU A 741 -97.40 -33.78 35.25
CA LEU A 741 -97.13 -34.09 36.66
C LEU A 741 -98.42 -34.12 37.47
N SER A 742 -99.39 -33.27 37.14
CA SER A 742 -100.73 -33.26 37.78
C SER A 742 -101.44 -34.60 37.61
N SER A 743 -101.42 -35.17 36.40
CA SER A 743 -101.94 -36.52 36.12
C SER A 743 -101.20 -37.60 36.90
N LEU A 744 -99.86 -37.50 37.00
CA LEU A 744 -99.06 -38.49 37.72
C LEU A 744 -99.35 -38.49 39.23
N VAL A 745 -99.59 -37.33 39.82
CA VAL A 745 -100.03 -37.22 41.21
C VAL A 745 -101.42 -37.84 41.38
N GLN A 746 -102.35 -37.57 40.46
CA GLN A 746 -103.70 -38.13 40.52
C GLN A 746 -103.71 -39.66 40.36
N GLU A 747 -102.84 -40.21 39.50
CA GLU A 747 -102.60 -41.66 39.38
C GLU A 747 -102.19 -42.27 40.73
N ASN A 748 -101.25 -41.64 41.44
CA ASN A 748 -100.79 -42.13 42.76
C ASN A 748 -101.86 -42.01 43.85
N ILE A 749 -102.69 -40.96 43.83
CA ILE A 749 -103.82 -40.82 44.75
C ILE A 749 -104.83 -41.94 44.53
N ASN A 750 -105.19 -42.20 43.28
CA ASN A 750 -106.13 -43.27 42.94
C ASN A 750 -105.57 -44.65 43.32
N LEU A 751 -104.26 -44.88 43.11
CA LEU A 751 -103.57 -46.11 43.49
C LEU A 751 -103.62 -46.37 45.00
N HIS A 752 -103.42 -45.32 45.81
CA HIS A 752 -103.35 -45.44 47.27
C HIS A 752 -104.66 -45.16 48.01
N ARG A 753 -105.73 -44.74 47.31
CA ARG A 753 -107.04 -44.42 47.89
C ARG A 753 -107.59 -45.57 48.74
N LEU A 754 -107.59 -46.80 48.22
CA LEU A 754 -108.14 -47.95 48.93
C LEU A 754 -107.33 -48.32 50.19
N LEU A 755 -106.01 -48.06 50.19
CA LEU A 755 -105.15 -48.27 51.36
C LEU A 755 -105.41 -47.21 52.43
N ALA A 756 -105.58 -45.95 52.03
CA ALA A 756 -105.92 -44.86 52.93
C ALA A 756 -107.31 -45.04 53.54
N GLU A 757 -108.34 -45.39 52.74
CA GLU A 757 -109.70 -45.67 53.20
C GLU A 757 -109.76 -46.81 54.22
N LYS A 758 -109.01 -47.91 53.99
CA LYS A 758 -108.92 -49.02 54.94
C LYS A 758 -108.36 -48.61 56.30
N LYS A 759 -107.47 -47.61 56.33
CA LYS A 759 -106.90 -47.06 57.56
C LYS A 759 -107.71 -45.89 58.12
N GLY A 760 -108.76 -45.46 57.41
CA GLY A 760 -109.59 -44.30 57.75
C GLY A 760 -108.85 -42.96 57.59
N ILE A 761 -107.91 -42.85 56.66
CA ILE A 761 -107.15 -41.63 56.38
C ILE A 761 -107.77 -40.93 55.16
N MET A 762 -108.00 -39.61 55.26
CA MET A 762 -108.45 -38.80 54.14
C MET A 762 -107.27 -38.43 53.24
N LEU A 763 -107.24 -38.94 52.00
CA LEU A 763 -106.20 -38.61 51.02
C LEU A 763 -106.70 -37.49 50.09
N LEU A 764 -106.07 -36.31 50.18
CA LEU A 764 -106.48 -35.09 49.49
C LEU A 764 -105.42 -34.59 48.49
N SER A 765 -105.86 -33.81 47.51
CA SER A 765 -105.01 -33.02 46.61
C SER A 765 -105.55 -31.61 46.44
N SER A 766 -104.67 -30.64 46.24
CA SER A 766 -105.04 -29.28 45.87
C SER A 766 -105.66 -29.20 44.46
N ASP A 767 -106.64 -28.33 44.23
CA ASP A 767 -107.31 -28.09 42.94
C ASP A 767 -106.33 -27.61 41.84
N GLN A 768 -106.56 -28.06 40.60
CA GLN A 768 -105.50 -28.38 39.64
C GLN A 768 -105.45 -27.45 38.42
N ASP A 769 -104.30 -26.78 38.23
CA ASP A 769 -103.83 -26.43 36.89
C ASP A 769 -103.04 -27.62 36.30
N GLU A 770 -103.11 -27.83 34.97
CA GLU A 770 -102.26 -28.83 34.31
C GLU A 770 -100.80 -28.35 34.31
N VAL A 771 -99.96 -29.00 35.14
CA VAL A 771 -98.55 -28.68 35.26
C VAL A 771 -97.71 -29.78 34.60
N TYR A 772 -96.82 -29.38 33.69
CA TYR A 772 -95.92 -30.27 32.99
C TYR A 772 -94.49 -30.16 33.56
N ALA A 773 -93.87 -31.30 33.83
CA ALA A 773 -92.50 -31.40 34.30
C ALA A 773 -91.59 -32.03 33.25
N TYR A 774 -90.29 -31.71 33.29
CA TYR A 774 -89.27 -32.33 32.45
C TYR A 774 -88.35 -33.20 33.29
N GLY A 775 -88.34 -34.50 33.02
CA GLY A 775 -87.56 -35.47 33.76
C GLY A 775 -87.96 -36.89 33.41
N ASP A 776 -87.30 -37.87 34.02
CA ASP A 776 -87.65 -39.27 33.88
C ASP A 776 -88.94 -39.56 34.67
N ARG A 777 -90.04 -39.77 33.92
CA ARG A 777 -91.39 -39.94 34.49
C ARG A 777 -91.44 -41.09 35.50
N ASP A 778 -90.75 -42.20 35.24
CA ASP A 778 -90.83 -43.40 36.08
C ASP A 778 -90.02 -43.25 37.38
N MET A 779 -88.90 -42.53 37.33
CA MET A 779 -88.15 -42.14 38.53
C MET A 779 -89.00 -41.24 39.43
N ILE A 780 -89.60 -40.19 38.86
CA ILE A 780 -90.44 -39.26 39.63
C ILE A 780 -91.70 -39.96 40.17
N ASN A 781 -92.32 -40.84 39.39
CA ASN A 781 -93.43 -41.67 39.86
C ASN A 781 -93.04 -42.53 41.07
N SER A 782 -91.85 -43.13 41.02
CA SER A 782 -91.33 -43.95 42.11
C SER A 782 -91.06 -43.13 43.37
N VAL A 783 -90.63 -41.87 43.24
CA VAL A 783 -90.46 -40.94 44.37
C VAL A 783 -91.82 -40.63 44.99
N ILE A 784 -92.80 -40.19 44.20
CA ILE A 784 -94.16 -39.86 44.69
C ILE A 784 -94.78 -41.07 45.39
N ARG A 785 -94.76 -42.24 44.74
CA ARG A 785 -95.31 -43.48 45.31
C ARG A 785 -94.70 -43.84 46.66
N ASN A 786 -93.38 -43.73 46.79
CA ASN A 786 -92.69 -44.04 48.05
C ASN A 786 -93.03 -43.04 49.16
N LEU A 787 -93.04 -41.74 48.84
CA LEU A 787 -93.37 -40.70 49.82
C LEU A 787 -94.84 -40.79 50.26
N VAL A 788 -95.78 -41.00 49.33
CA VAL A 788 -97.21 -41.17 49.65
C VAL A 788 -97.46 -42.44 50.45
N THR A 789 -96.80 -43.55 50.09
CA THR A 789 -96.88 -44.80 50.86
C THR A 789 -96.35 -44.62 52.27
N ASN A 790 -95.26 -43.86 52.46
CA ASN A 790 -94.73 -43.56 53.78
C ASN A 790 -95.68 -42.65 54.58
N ALA A 791 -96.20 -41.58 53.98
CA ALA A 791 -97.19 -40.71 54.62
C ALA A 791 -98.39 -41.53 55.16
N VAL A 792 -99.03 -42.35 54.33
CA VAL A 792 -100.15 -43.20 54.75
C VAL A 792 -99.77 -44.20 55.86
N LYS A 793 -98.54 -44.72 55.86
CA LYS A 793 -98.04 -45.63 56.91
C LYS A 793 -97.86 -44.95 58.27
N PHE A 794 -97.46 -43.67 58.29
CA PHE A 794 -97.13 -42.96 59.53
C PHE A 794 -98.23 -42.00 60.02
N THR A 795 -99.31 -41.84 59.26
CA THR A 795 -100.51 -41.12 59.68
C THR A 795 -101.50 -42.02 60.44
N ASP A 796 -102.16 -41.46 61.45
CA ASP A 796 -103.19 -42.15 62.26
C ASP A 796 -104.57 -42.10 61.59
N ARG A 797 -105.51 -42.91 62.10
CA ARG A 797 -106.92 -42.93 61.65
C ARG A 797 -107.60 -41.56 61.86
N ASP A 798 -108.52 -41.22 60.96
CA ASP A 798 -109.32 -39.99 60.91
C ASP A 798 -108.53 -38.69 60.66
N LYS A 799 -107.25 -38.79 60.32
CA LYS A 799 -106.40 -37.68 59.89
C LYS A 799 -106.26 -37.63 58.36
N LYS A 800 -105.63 -36.57 57.83
CA LYS A 800 -105.43 -36.40 56.39
C LYS A 800 -103.97 -36.50 55.94
N VAL A 801 -103.81 -36.92 54.69
CA VAL A 801 -102.57 -36.80 53.92
C VAL A 801 -102.89 -35.99 52.67
N GLU A 802 -102.13 -34.93 52.42
CA GLU A 802 -102.39 -33.97 51.36
C GLU A 802 -101.18 -33.88 50.44
N ILE A 803 -101.40 -34.02 49.12
CA ILE A 803 -100.36 -33.82 48.11
C ILE A 803 -100.57 -32.46 47.46
N GLN A 804 -99.57 -31.58 47.56
CA GLN A 804 -99.59 -30.22 47.04
C GLN A 804 -98.60 -30.06 45.89
N LEU A 805 -99.03 -29.37 44.84
CA LEU A 805 -98.19 -28.96 43.72
C LEU A 805 -98.08 -27.44 43.70
N LYS A 806 -96.85 -26.91 43.76
CA LYS A 806 -96.56 -25.48 43.68
C LYS A 806 -95.63 -25.19 42.50
N PRO A 807 -96.14 -24.66 41.37
CA PRO A 807 -95.29 -24.28 40.25
C PRO A 807 -94.50 -23.00 40.59
N GLY A 808 -93.19 -23.00 40.34
CA GLY A 808 -92.32 -21.82 40.39
C GLY A 808 -91.75 -21.48 39.02
N GLU A 809 -90.93 -20.42 38.88
CA GLU A 809 -90.46 -19.92 37.56
C GLU A 809 -89.65 -20.94 36.73
N LYS A 810 -88.94 -21.88 37.37
CA LYS A 810 -88.06 -22.85 36.69
C LYS A 810 -88.19 -24.29 37.19
N LYS A 811 -88.76 -24.49 38.38
CA LYS A 811 -88.96 -25.80 38.99
C LYS A 811 -90.33 -25.84 39.67
N ILE A 812 -90.93 -27.02 39.69
CA ILE A 812 -92.19 -27.32 40.39
C ILE A 812 -91.82 -28.01 41.69
N GLU A 813 -92.37 -27.52 42.80
CA GLU A 813 -92.25 -28.18 44.10
C GLU A 813 -93.45 -29.11 44.30
N VAL A 814 -93.18 -30.36 44.67
CA VAL A 814 -94.17 -31.36 45.05
C VAL A 814 -94.00 -31.65 46.52
N SER A 815 -95.04 -31.39 47.32
CA SER A 815 -95.03 -31.58 48.77
C SER A 815 -96.05 -32.63 49.17
N ILE A 816 -95.61 -33.64 49.93
CA ILE A 816 -96.49 -34.62 50.59
C ILE A 816 -96.55 -34.24 52.06
N VAL A 817 -97.73 -33.79 52.50
CA VAL A 817 -98.02 -33.32 53.86
C VAL A 817 -98.82 -34.38 54.58
N ASP A 818 -98.31 -34.86 55.71
CA ASP A 818 -98.96 -35.87 56.54
C ASP A 818 -99.19 -35.32 57.96
N GLU A 819 -100.33 -35.63 58.58
CA GLU A 819 -100.63 -35.26 59.98
C GLU A 819 -100.23 -36.37 60.98
N GLY A 820 -99.22 -37.15 60.64
CA GLY A 820 -98.77 -38.32 61.40
C GLY A 820 -97.92 -38.00 62.62
N ILE A 821 -97.17 -39.01 63.06
CA ILE A 821 -96.38 -38.96 64.30
C ILE A 821 -95.23 -37.95 64.29
N GLY A 822 -94.83 -37.45 63.11
CA GLY A 822 -93.68 -36.57 62.93
C GLY A 822 -92.33 -37.20 63.28
N ILE A 823 -91.24 -36.49 63.02
CA ILE A 823 -89.85 -36.96 63.12
C ILE A 823 -89.05 -35.95 63.96
N SER A 824 -88.24 -36.43 64.92
CA SER A 824 -87.45 -35.54 65.78
C SER A 824 -86.24 -34.95 65.06
N SER A 825 -85.75 -33.79 65.52
CA SER A 825 -84.61 -33.08 64.91
C SER A 825 -83.33 -33.91 64.86
N GLU A 826 -83.08 -34.77 65.86
CA GLU A 826 -81.94 -35.71 65.85
C GLU A 826 -82.10 -36.82 64.80
N GLN A 827 -83.35 -37.23 64.52
CA GLN A 827 -83.67 -38.25 63.53
C GLN A 827 -83.64 -37.69 62.11
N LEU A 828 -83.99 -36.41 61.90
CA LEU A 828 -83.90 -35.70 60.63
C LEU A 828 -82.48 -35.70 60.04
N VAL A 829 -81.45 -35.58 60.89
CA VAL A 829 -80.03 -35.57 60.47
C VAL A 829 -79.59 -36.92 59.88
N LYS A 830 -80.30 -38.01 60.20
CA LYS A 830 -79.95 -39.40 59.86
C LYS A 830 -80.71 -39.94 58.65
N LEU A 831 -81.76 -39.26 58.22
CA LEU A 831 -82.75 -39.74 57.23
C LEU A 831 -82.20 -40.07 55.83
N PHE A 832 -81.07 -39.47 55.45
CA PHE A 832 -80.41 -39.69 54.16
C PHE A 832 -78.96 -40.18 54.27
N ARG A 833 -78.54 -40.68 55.44
CA ARG A 833 -77.19 -41.21 55.69
C ARG A 833 -77.19 -42.75 55.66
N ILE A 834 -76.20 -43.34 54.99
CA ILE A 834 -76.07 -44.81 54.84
C ILE A 834 -75.56 -45.46 56.13
N ASP A 835 -74.85 -44.69 56.97
CA ASP A 835 -74.02 -45.22 58.05
C ASP A 835 -74.78 -45.47 59.36
N GLU A 836 -76.03 -44.97 59.46
CA GLU A 836 -76.87 -45.09 60.65
C GLU A 836 -78.27 -45.59 60.26
N LYS A 837 -78.59 -46.85 60.62
CA LYS A 837 -79.87 -47.49 60.29
C LYS A 837 -81.06 -46.71 60.88
N PHE A 838 -81.76 -45.94 60.05
CA PHE A 838 -83.05 -45.34 60.42
C PHE A 838 -84.19 -46.36 60.19
N LYS A 839 -84.72 -46.95 61.27
CA LYS A 839 -85.87 -47.86 61.26
C LYS A 839 -86.97 -47.30 62.15
N SER A 840 -88.08 -46.86 61.54
CA SER A 840 -89.31 -46.49 62.24
C SER A 840 -90.41 -47.50 61.95
N THR A 841 -91.29 -47.72 62.93
CA THR A 841 -92.46 -48.61 62.80
C THR A 841 -93.69 -47.74 62.57
N GLY A 842 -94.49 -48.09 61.56
CA GLY A 842 -95.73 -47.38 61.22
C GLY A 842 -96.77 -47.46 62.33
N THR A 843 -97.79 -46.62 62.25
CA THR A 843 -98.84 -46.47 63.28
C THR A 843 -99.73 -47.70 63.42
N ALA A 844 -99.72 -48.62 62.44
CA ALA A 844 -100.39 -49.91 62.50
C ALA A 844 -99.39 -51.11 62.49
N GLY A 845 -98.12 -50.87 62.86
CA GLY A 845 -97.09 -51.91 62.99
C GLY A 845 -96.33 -52.23 61.70
N GLU A 846 -96.47 -51.42 60.65
CA GLU A 846 -95.80 -51.62 59.36
C GLU A 846 -94.28 -51.39 59.49
N LYS A 847 -93.45 -52.28 58.92
CA LYS A 847 -91.98 -52.15 58.93
C LYS A 847 -91.46 -51.62 57.60
N GLY A 848 -90.68 -50.54 57.64
CA GLY A 848 -89.95 -50.00 56.48
C GLY A 848 -88.55 -50.59 56.33
N THR A 849 -88.04 -50.65 55.09
CA THR A 849 -86.70 -51.18 54.77
C THR A 849 -85.56 -50.17 54.98
N GLY A 850 -85.86 -48.89 55.22
CA GLY A 850 -84.88 -47.81 55.47
C GLY A 850 -84.08 -47.34 54.24
N LEU A 851 -84.18 -48.02 53.10
CA LEU A 851 -83.44 -47.71 51.87
C LEU A 851 -84.20 -46.81 50.87
N GLY A 852 -85.53 -46.77 50.96
CA GLY A 852 -86.37 -46.10 49.96
C GLY A 852 -86.14 -44.59 49.86
N LEU A 853 -85.84 -43.90 50.97
CA LEU A 853 -85.62 -42.45 50.97
C LEU A 853 -84.26 -42.05 50.37
N ILE A 854 -83.24 -42.92 50.48
CA ILE A 854 -81.93 -42.71 49.86
C ILE A 854 -82.07 -42.80 48.33
N ILE A 855 -82.82 -43.78 47.84
CA ILE A 855 -83.13 -43.92 46.40
C ILE A 855 -83.96 -42.73 45.90
N CYS A 856 -84.91 -42.25 46.70
CA CYS A 856 -85.68 -41.05 46.34
C CYS A 856 -84.78 -39.83 46.15
N ARG A 857 -83.79 -39.62 47.03
CA ARG A 857 -82.83 -38.54 46.91
C ARG A 857 -81.98 -38.65 45.64
N GLU A 858 -81.43 -39.83 45.34
CA GLU A 858 -80.65 -40.04 44.11
C GLU A 858 -81.47 -39.81 42.84
N PHE A 859 -82.74 -40.24 42.81
CA PHE A 859 -83.64 -40.02 41.67
C PHE A 859 -84.01 -38.55 41.49
N VAL A 860 -84.28 -37.83 42.58
CA VAL A 860 -84.58 -36.39 42.55
C VAL A 860 -83.35 -35.60 42.08
N GLU A 861 -82.17 -35.87 42.64
CA GLU A 861 -80.91 -35.21 42.24
C GLU A 861 -80.56 -35.49 40.77
N LYS A 862 -80.79 -36.72 40.29
CA LYS A 862 -80.55 -37.08 38.88
C LYS A 862 -81.50 -36.36 37.91
N ASN A 863 -82.71 -36.06 38.36
CA ASN A 863 -83.67 -35.23 37.64
C ASN A 863 -83.40 -33.71 37.80
N GLY A 864 -82.29 -33.32 38.41
CA GLY A 864 -81.93 -31.90 38.63
C GLY A 864 -82.74 -31.23 39.74
N GLY A 865 -83.38 -32.01 40.60
CA GLY A 865 -84.17 -31.58 41.75
C GLY A 865 -83.41 -31.63 43.07
N GLU A 866 -84.08 -31.21 44.14
CA GLU A 866 -83.64 -31.36 45.53
C GLU A 866 -84.80 -31.86 46.38
N ILE A 867 -84.53 -32.72 47.38
CA ILE A 867 -85.51 -33.24 48.34
C ILE A 867 -85.22 -32.68 49.73
N THR A 868 -86.25 -32.16 50.39
CA THR A 868 -86.19 -31.56 51.72
C THR A 868 -87.29 -32.12 52.60
N VAL A 869 -87.09 -32.07 53.92
CA VAL A 869 -88.07 -32.54 54.90
C VAL A 869 -88.18 -31.53 56.04
N GLN A 870 -89.42 -31.20 56.39
CA GLN A 870 -89.77 -30.43 57.59
C GLN A 870 -90.71 -31.28 58.42
N SER A 871 -90.35 -31.55 59.67
CA SER A 871 -91.19 -32.36 60.56
C SER A 871 -90.90 -32.00 62.01
N ALA A 872 -91.93 -32.07 62.84
CA ALA A 872 -91.84 -31.95 64.28
C ALA A 872 -92.64 -33.08 64.93
N PRO A 873 -92.15 -33.70 66.02
CA PRO A 873 -92.86 -34.79 66.69
C PRO A 873 -94.30 -34.38 67.08
N GLY A 874 -95.27 -35.18 66.67
CA GLY A 874 -96.71 -34.98 66.94
C GLY A 874 -97.44 -34.01 66.01
N GLU A 875 -96.72 -33.25 65.17
CA GLU A 875 -97.30 -32.27 64.24
C GLU A 875 -97.33 -32.74 62.78
N GLY A 876 -96.79 -33.93 62.50
CA GLY A 876 -96.73 -34.50 61.16
C GLY A 876 -95.43 -34.20 60.40
N SER A 877 -95.39 -34.52 59.11
CA SER A 877 -94.22 -34.30 58.25
C SER A 877 -94.60 -33.74 56.89
N VAL A 878 -93.72 -32.88 56.38
CA VAL A 878 -93.76 -32.35 55.01
C VAL A 878 -92.51 -32.81 54.29
N PHE A 879 -92.67 -33.71 53.34
CA PHE A 879 -91.61 -34.08 52.40
C PHE A 879 -91.82 -33.32 51.09
N SER A 880 -90.89 -32.42 50.79
CA SER A 880 -90.89 -31.62 49.55
C SER A 880 -89.80 -32.10 48.62
N PHE A 881 -90.08 -32.19 47.32
CA PHE A 881 -89.03 -32.31 46.31
C PHE A 881 -89.31 -31.43 45.10
N THR A 882 -88.25 -31.00 44.42
CA THR A 882 -88.36 -30.16 43.23
C THR A 882 -88.10 -30.94 41.94
N VAL A 883 -88.81 -30.60 40.88
CA VAL A 883 -88.60 -31.15 39.52
C VAL A 883 -88.55 -30.00 38.52
N PRO A 884 -87.69 -30.02 37.49
CA PRO A 884 -87.66 -28.97 36.46
C PRO A 884 -89.02 -28.79 35.79
N MET A 885 -89.46 -27.53 35.67
CA MET A 885 -90.70 -27.20 34.98
C MET A 885 -90.49 -27.31 33.47
N ALA A 886 -91.42 -27.95 32.77
CA ALA A 886 -91.45 -27.99 31.32
C ALA A 886 -92.38 -26.88 30.81
N ASN A 887 -91.83 -25.72 30.47
CA ASN A 887 -92.59 -24.67 29.78
C ASN A 887 -93.29 -25.21 28.52
#